data_AF-A0A965HRD8-F1
#
_entry.id   AF-A0A965HRD8-F1
#
_cell.length_a   1.000
_cell.length_b   1.000
_cell.length_c   1.000
_cell.angle_alpha   90.00
_cell.angle_beta   90.00
_cell.angle_gamma   90.00
#
_symmetry.space_group_name_H-M   'P 1'
#
loop_
_entity.id
_entity.type
_entity.pdbx_description
1 polymer ?
#
loop_
_entity_poly.entity_id
_entity_poly.type
_entity_poly.pdbx_seq_one_letter_code
_entity_poly.pdbx_strand_id
1 'polypeptide(L)'
;MKRKMWWLKRYSTPHLFARYLMLFSALGVIFLPTSYVWANPVGEQVVGGAATFQRDGNKLTVNQATDRLAVNWQSFNIGAGESTHFNMPSSTSAALNRVIGGNPSSIYGSLSANGILYLINPSGILVGPGGTVNAAAFMASTLDVSTEQFMNAKNGAGMSFVGSSGESIINQGNITAEKGDVFLIAQKVENRGTINAANGTAGMVGSGQNTDVMVHEVGGNGFAIRVAQLQGEAATGSNRDLPDGEELLNEGSINAAQAELNASGNVYALAIRNSGTIRAKAVVANADGTVRLDGGLGDVINTGKMYAKNAGDDAMAAGGKIDVAGKNVTASPESIITAAGGVEGGNGGNVKIDSVDTTLVQGKVDVAALSATAKGGKVELLGERVGLLDGAKVDASGGAGGGTVLAGGDYLGGRTPSADLKNLAKQEAEPVKNAKATVMAETAEIKADATVNGDGGKIIVWSDEYTGFYGELFARGGVQGGDGGFIETSSKDNLQAFGSANASASVGKGGMWLLDPQNVSIITGGTGTLNAGVFDPSTPDATIAPATIVAALDGGTSVTITTGSTGTQAGNITVANSVTTGGNTNTDLTLAAANNIVLNAGAVINLASNLGGADISLLADFDGSGSGTITTSATITAGTTGTVTLQGSGTIGTGALVTAQNVVFQGALAGSSIGINDATGLVQISSAALTTNLAATGTVTVGRADGTGTISIGSVGTLNLSGEGYNLALRGASSSAVFNFTGANTLTLKAGGVLTLNLGTGNLFSPGSATTDFTSTTGGMVITSAGQIGSADSSAPFLTSMANLSGTTTGSINITDAGGLTINGALSSGNANINLNAGTGGAFANTGGTISAGAGVITITANTINIANTVTGNGGINLVPDAAATTVAINDATGTFSLSSAELAFLASTGVVSIGSAASSSAFNIG
;
A
#
# COMPACT_ATOMS: atom_id res chain seq x y z
N MET A 1 -33.49 36.55 -45.92
CA MET A 1 -33.61 37.02 -47.32
C MET A 1 -32.84 36.05 -48.22
N LYS A 2 -33.46 35.39 -49.22
CA LYS A 2 -32.87 34.41 -50.20
C LYS A 2 -32.28 33.11 -49.54
N ARG A 3 -32.84 31.90 -49.74
CA ARG A 3 -32.84 30.98 -50.93
C ARG A 3 -31.41 30.48 -51.26
N LYS A 4 -31.09 29.17 -51.43
CA LYS A 4 -31.76 28.06 -52.15
C LYS A 4 -31.35 26.67 -51.56
N MET A 5 -32.26 25.67 -51.47
CA MET A 5 -32.43 24.44 -52.32
C MET A 5 -31.32 23.37 -52.19
N TRP A 6 -31.56 22.05 -52.26
CA TRP A 6 -32.72 21.12 -52.17
C TRP A 6 -32.11 19.74 -51.77
N TRP A 7 -32.76 18.58 -51.59
CA TRP A 7 -33.99 17.94 -52.11
C TRP A 7 -34.61 17.03 -51.02
N LEU A 8 -35.85 16.59 -51.22
CA LEU A 8 -36.37 15.30 -50.74
C LEU A 8 -37.29 14.74 -51.84
N LYS A 9 -37.27 13.43 -52.14
CA LYS A 9 -38.18 12.83 -53.12
C LYS A 9 -39.39 12.18 -52.43
N ARG A 10 -40.59 12.70 -52.70
CA ARG A 10 -41.87 11.99 -52.53
C ARG A 10 -42.23 11.29 -53.84
N TYR A 11 -42.96 10.18 -53.75
CA TYR A 11 -44.02 9.86 -54.71
C TYR A 11 -45.23 9.28 -53.97
N SER A 12 -46.41 9.47 -54.55
CA SER A 12 -47.71 9.19 -53.97
C SER A 12 -48.73 8.85 -55.05
N THR A 13 -49.85 8.24 -54.64
CA THR A 13 -51.10 7.96 -55.39
C THR A 13 -51.14 6.76 -56.35
N PRO A 14 -52.13 5.87 -56.18
CA PRO A 14 -52.71 5.05 -57.24
C PRO A 14 -54.03 5.66 -57.76
N HIS A 15 -54.38 5.39 -59.03
CA HIS A 15 -55.67 5.77 -59.62
C HIS A 15 -56.62 4.56 -59.76
N LEU A 16 -57.90 4.76 -59.47
CA LEU A 16 -58.97 3.81 -59.80
C LEU A 16 -59.39 3.94 -61.27
N PHE A 17 -59.77 2.81 -61.90
CA PHE A 17 -60.86 2.77 -62.88
C PHE A 17 -61.56 1.40 -62.82
N ALA A 18 -62.88 1.36 -63.03
CA ALA A 18 -63.71 0.17 -62.83
C ALA A 18 -64.85 0.04 -63.86
N ARG A 19 -65.19 -1.20 -64.27
CA ARG A 19 -66.52 -1.73 -64.69
C ARG A 19 -66.36 -3.19 -65.20
N TYR A 20 -66.98 -4.20 -64.55
CA TYR A 20 -68.34 -4.75 -64.78
C TYR A 20 -68.51 -5.44 -66.16
N LEU A 21 -69.15 -6.60 -66.39
CA LEU A 21 -69.93 -7.62 -65.62
C LEU A 21 -70.05 -8.88 -66.55
N MET A 22 -70.06 -10.17 -66.15
CA MET A 22 -71.22 -11.07 -65.91
C MET A 22 -70.68 -12.53 -66.01
N LEU A 23 -70.72 -13.40 -64.99
CA LEU A 23 -71.79 -14.33 -64.57
C LEU A 23 -72.10 -15.52 -65.54
N PHE A 24 -71.59 -16.71 -65.19
CA PHE A 24 -72.28 -18.00 -65.37
C PHE A 24 -71.86 -18.99 -64.27
N SER A 25 -72.79 -19.82 -63.80
CA SER A 25 -72.65 -20.62 -62.57
C SER A 25 -72.80 -22.12 -62.84
N ALA A 26 -71.93 -22.96 -62.25
CA ALA A 26 -72.17 -24.39 -62.07
C ALA A 26 -71.39 -24.98 -60.88
N LEU A 27 -71.99 -25.98 -60.23
CA LEU A 27 -71.53 -26.70 -59.03
C LEU A 27 -70.08 -27.22 -59.10
N GLY A 28 -69.39 -27.13 -57.97
CA GLY A 28 -68.08 -27.76 -57.75
C GLY A 28 -67.56 -27.56 -56.32
N VAL A 29 -68.29 -28.03 -55.31
CA VAL A 29 -67.80 -28.03 -53.91
C VAL A 29 -66.72 -29.10 -53.78
N ILE A 30 -65.48 -28.73 -54.12
CA ILE A 30 -64.30 -29.50 -53.75
C ILE A 30 -64.04 -29.19 -52.28
N PHE A 31 -64.38 -30.14 -51.40
CA PHE A 31 -63.77 -30.22 -50.07
C PHE A 31 -62.28 -30.49 -50.26
N LEU A 32 -61.48 -29.42 -50.37
CA LEU A 32 -60.06 -29.51 -50.07
C LEU A 32 -59.97 -29.73 -48.55
N PRO A 33 -59.45 -30.86 -48.06
CA PRO A 33 -59.12 -30.95 -46.65
C PRO A 33 -58.08 -29.87 -46.37
N THR A 34 -58.38 -28.97 -45.44
CA THR A 34 -57.40 -28.04 -44.90
C THR A 34 -56.42 -28.84 -44.05
N SER A 35 -55.43 -29.43 -44.72
CA SER A 35 -54.26 -30.01 -44.06
C SER A 35 -53.63 -28.92 -43.20
N TYR A 36 -53.70 -29.06 -41.88
CA TYR A 36 -52.93 -28.23 -40.97
C TYR A 36 -51.45 -28.46 -41.30
N VAL A 37 -50.79 -27.44 -41.85
CA VAL A 37 -49.34 -27.46 -42.05
C VAL A 37 -48.71 -27.11 -40.70
N TRP A 38 -48.49 -28.15 -39.89
CA TRP A 38 -47.79 -28.04 -38.62
C TRP A 38 -46.33 -27.59 -38.86
N ALA A 39 -45.82 -26.74 -37.99
CA ALA A 39 -44.51 -26.12 -38.13
C ALA A 39 -43.35 -27.00 -37.64
N ASN A 40 -43.63 -28.12 -36.95
CA ASN A 40 -42.66 -29.13 -36.51
C ASN A 40 -41.59 -29.46 -37.57
N PRO A 41 -40.38 -29.93 -37.18
CA PRO A 41 -39.28 -30.18 -38.11
C PRO A 41 -39.68 -31.12 -39.25
N VAL A 42 -39.27 -30.85 -40.49
CA VAL A 42 -39.66 -31.61 -41.69
C VAL A 42 -38.52 -31.74 -42.70
N GLY A 43 -38.59 -32.78 -43.52
CA GLY A 43 -37.57 -33.08 -44.54
C GLY A 43 -36.36 -33.77 -43.94
N GLU A 44 -36.62 -34.70 -43.03
CA GLU A 44 -35.63 -35.55 -42.36
C GLU A 44 -34.85 -36.43 -43.35
N GLN A 45 -33.52 -36.33 -43.28
CA GLN A 45 -32.59 -37.25 -43.94
C GLN A 45 -31.54 -37.70 -42.91
N VAL A 46 -31.57 -38.95 -42.49
CA VAL A 46 -30.53 -39.53 -41.63
C VAL A 46 -29.24 -39.67 -42.45
N VAL A 47 -28.16 -39.04 -41.98
CA VAL A 47 -26.82 -39.04 -42.61
C VAL A 47 -25.74 -39.68 -41.73
N GLY A 48 -26.10 -40.10 -40.50
CA GLY A 48 -25.26 -40.91 -39.63
C GLY A 48 -26.10 -41.54 -38.51
N GLY A 49 -25.81 -42.78 -38.12
CA GLY A 49 -26.61 -43.51 -37.13
C GLY A 49 -27.96 -44.00 -37.68
N ALA A 50 -28.93 -44.25 -36.79
CA ALA A 50 -30.28 -44.68 -37.14
C ALA A 50 -31.34 -44.13 -36.17
N ALA A 51 -32.51 -43.76 -36.71
CA ALA A 51 -33.68 -43.30 -35.96
C ALA A 51 -34.98 -43.57 -36.72
N THR A 52 -36.12 -43.49 -36.02
CA THR A 52 -37.46 -43.45 -36.61
C THR A 52 -38.20 -42.18 -36.19
N PHE A 53 -39.04 -41.65 -37.08
CA PHE A 53 -39.75 -40.39 -36.90
C PHE A 53 -41.25 -40.66 -36.84
N GLN A 54 -41.87 -40.34 -35.71
CA GLN A 54 -43.30 -40.56 -35.44
C GLN A 54 -43.99 -39.21 -35.28
N ARG A 55 -44.99 -38.93 -36.12
CA ARG A 55 -45.76 -37.68 -36.08
C ARG A 55 -47.19 -37.99 -35.63
N ASP A 56 -47.60 -37.38 -34.53
CA ASP A 56 -48.93 -37.51 -33.94
C ASP A 56 -49.48 -36.10 -33.68
N GLY A 57 -50.34 -35.62 -34.57
CA GLY A 57 -50.88 -34.26 -34.54
C GLY A 57 -49.79 -33.19 -34.48
N ASN A 58 -49.77 -32.44 -33.38
CA ASN A 58 -48.82 -31.37 -33.06
C ASN A 58 -47.49 -31.88 -32.45
N LYS A 59 -47.27 -33.20 -32.36
CA LYS A 59 -46.08 -33.81 -31.77
C LYS A 59 -45.24 -34.58 -32.79
N LEU A 60 -43.93 -34.31 -32.82
CA LEU A 60 -42.91 -35.16 -33.43
C LEU A 60 -42.16 -35.92 -32.32
N THR A 61 -42.01 -37.24 -32.48
CA THR A 61 -41.15 -38.07 -31.64
C THR A 61 -40.07 -38.72 -32.51
N VAL A 62 -38.81 -38.44 -32.20
CA VAL A 62 -37.63 -39.04 -32.83
C VAL A 62 -37.11 -40.13 -31.91
N ASN A 63 -37.31 -41.40 -32.29
CA ASN A 63 -36.77 -42.54 -31.56
C ASN A 63 -35.42 -42.90 -32.16
N GLN A 64 -34.35 -42.49 -31.50
CA GLN A 64 -32.96 -42.74 -31.88
C GLN A 64 -32.54 -44.14 -31.43
N ALA A 65 -31.99 -44.94 -32.35
CA ALA A 65 -31.59 -46.33 -32.11
C ALA A 65 -30.08 -46.48 -31.87
N THR A 66 -29.27 -45.56 -32.39
CA THR A 66 -27.80 -45.55 -32.21
C THR A 66 -27.38 -44.51 -31.18
N ASP A 67 -26.24 -44.74 -30.51
CA ASP A 67 -25.68 -43.82 -29.52
C ASP A 67 -25.38 -42.41 -30.07
N ARG A 68 -24.98 -42.31 -31.34
CA ARG A 68 -24.88 -41.03 -32.07
C ARG A 68 -25.77 -41.06 -33.32
N LEU A 69 -26.43 -39.95 -33.62
CA LEU A 69 -27.35 -39.76 -34.74
C LEU A 69 -27.06 -38.41 -35.41
N ALA A 70 -27.03 -38.36 -36.73
CA ALA A 70 -26.95 -37.13 -37.50
C ALA A 70 -28.08 -37.10 -38.54
N VAL A 71 -28.86 -36.02 -38.53
CA VAL A 71 -30.04 -35.80 -39.38
C VAL A 71 -29.91 -34.43 -40.04
N ASN A 72 -29.95 -34.40 -41.37
CA ASN A 72 -30.18 -33.18 -42.12
C ASN A 72 -31.70 -32.92 -42.20
N TRP A 73 -32.11 -31.67 -42.10
CA TRP A 73 -33.50 -31.22 -42.08
C TRP A 73 -33.72 -30.11 -43.10
N GLN A 74 -34.79 -30.20 -43.90
CA GLN A 74 -35.18 -29.08 -44.75
C GLN A 74 -35.69 -27.88 -43.93
N SER A 75 -36.37 -28.15 -42.81
CA SER A 75 -36.76 -27.13 -41.83
C SER A 75 -36.77 -27.74 -40.42
N PHE A 76 -36.30 -26.97 -39.43
CA PHE A 76 -36.40 -27.33 -38.01
C PHE A 76 -37.04 -26.16 -37.25
N ASN A 77 -38.36 -26.15 -37.22
CA ASN A 77 -39.21 -25.19 -36.51
C ASN A 77 -40.10 -25.94 -35.53
N ILE A 78 -40.63 -25.28 -34.50
CA ILE A 78 -41.62 -25.83 -33.58
C ILE A 78 -42.60 -24.70 -33.22
N GLY A 79 -43.82 -24.78 -33.72
CA GLY A 79 -44.86 -23.77 -33.50
C GLY A 79 -45.34 -23.70 -32.05
N ALA A 80 -46.01 -22.60 -31.68
CA ALA A 80 -46.60 -22.46 -30.36
C ALA A 80 -47.65 -23.58 -30.13
N GLY A 81 -47.51 -24.32 -29.03
CA GLY A 81 -48.34 -25.49 -28.74
C GLY A 81 -47.96 -26.77 -29.49
N GLU A 82 -46.88 -26.76 -30.28
CA GLU A 82 -46.27 -27.97 -30.86
C GLU A 82 -45.14 -28.52 -29.97
N SER A 83 -44.77 -29.78 -30.18
CA SER A 83 -43.64 -30.38 -29.46
C SER A 83 -42.82 -31.33 -30.33
N THR A 84 -41.50 -31.30 -30.15
CA THR A 84 -40.56 -32.29 -30.69
C THR A 84 -39.81 -32.94 -29.53
N HIS A 85 -39.83 -34.27 -29.48
CA HIS A 85 -39.19 -35.06 -28.42
C HIS A 85 -38.21 -36.08 -29.01
N PHE A 86 -36.97 -36.08 -28.54
CA PHE A 86 -35.96 -37.09 -28.87
C PHE A 86 -35.85 -38.12 -27.74
N ASN A 87 -36.19 -39.36 -28.06
CA ASN A 87 -36.01 -40.52 -27.21
C ASN A 87 -34.74 -41.25 -27.64
N MET A 88 -33.68 -41.13 -26.84
CA MET A 88 -32.31 -41.59 -27.12
C MET A 88 -31.89 -42.75 -26.19
N PRO A 89 -30.91 -43.60 -26.58
CA PRO A 89 -30.51 -44.77 -25.79
C PRO A 89 -29.99 -44.47 -24.37
N SER A 90 -29.33 -43.33 -24.16
CA SER A 90 -28.79 -42.89 -22.87
C SER A 90 -28.74 -41.36 -22.79
N SER A 91 -28.46 -40.80 -21.61
CA SER A 91 -28.26 -39.35 -21.50
C SER A 91 -26.94 -38.83 -22.06
N THR A 92 -26.00 -39.73 -22.38
CA THR A 92 -24.75 -39.44 -23.09
C THR A 92 -24.85 -39.70 -24.60
N SER A 93 -26.01 -40.14 -25.08
CA SER A 93 -26.29 -40.27 -26.51
C SER A 93 -26.48 -38.89 -27.13
N ALA A 94 -26.05 -38.69 -28.38
CA ALA A 94 -26.08 -37.38 -29.04
C ALA A 94 -26.85 -37.40 -30.37
N ALA A 95 -27.61 -36.35 -30.64
CA ALA A 95 -28.27 -36.10 -31.93
C ALA A 95 -27.85 -34.76 -32.54
N LEU A 96 -27.27 -34.81 -33.74
CA LEU A 96 -26.99 -33.65 -34.58
C LEU A 96 -28.13 -33.40 -35.55
N ASN A 97 -28.77 -32.23 -35.41
CA ASN A 97 -29.83 -31.75 -36.28
C ASN A 97 -29.28 -30.58 -37.09
N ARG A 98 -29.02 -30.78 -38.38
CA ARG A 98 -28.48 -29.76 -39.28
C ARG A 98 -29.56 -29.28 -40.25
N VAL A 99 -29.88 -27.99 -40.25
CA VAL A 99 -30.83 -27.41 -41.20
C VAL A 99 -30.12 -27.06 -42.52
N ILE A 100 -30.67 -27.54 -43.63
CA ILE A 100 -30.12 -27.33 -44.98
C ILE A 100 -31.04 -26.51 -45.90
N GLY A 101 -32.28 -26.21 -45.48
CA GLY A 101 -33.26 -25.50 -46.31
C GLY A 101 -33.27 -23.97 -46.23
N GLY A 102 -32.20 -23.35 -45.72
CA GLY A 102 -31.96 -21.90 -45.84
C GLY A 102 -32.95 -20.98 -45.11
N ASN A 103 -33.64 -21.48 -44.08
CA ASN A 103 -34.58 -20.69 -43.26
C ASN A 103 -34.20 -20.80 -41.77
N PRO A 104 -34.35 -19.73 -40.96
CA PRO A 104 -34.05 -19.75 -39.53
C PRO A 104 -34.91 -20.76 -38.76
N SER A 105 -34.34 -21.34 -37.71
CA SER A 105 -35.04 -22.23 -36.80
C SER A 105 -35.81 -21.44 -35.75
N SER A 106 -37.14 -21.53 -35.76
CA SER A 106 -38.05 -20.82 -34.87
C SER A 106 -38.73 -21.80 -33.90
N ILE A 107 -38.38 -21.74 -32.62
CA ILE A 107 -38.86 -22.60 -31.54
C ILE A 107 -39.76 -21.78 -30.61
N TYR A 108 -41.07 -21.83 -30.86
CA TYR A 108 -42.12 -21.26 -29.99
C TYR A 108 -42.85 -22.33 -29.16
N GLY A 109 -42.70 -23.60 -29.52
CA GLY A 109 -43.19 -24.75 -28.75
C GLY A 109 -42.11 -25.41 -27.89
N SER A 110 -42.21 -26.72 -27.70
CA SER A 110 -41.32 -27.48 -26.81
C SER A 110 -40.39 -28.43 -27.55
N LEU A 111 -39.08 -28.22 -27.44
CA LEU A 111 -38.03 -29.18 -27.80
C LEU A 111 -37.56 -29.92 -26.55
N SER A 112 -37.53 -31.25 -26.58
CA SER A 112 -37.06 -32.06 -25.44
C SER A 112 -36.21 -33.26 -25.85
N ALA A 113 -35.26 -33.65 -25.01
CA ALA A 113 -34.44 -34.85 -25.17
C ALA A 113 -34.01 -35.42 -23.81
N ASN A 114 -33.86 -36.75 -23.71
CA ASN A 114 -33.21 -37.38 -22.57
C ASN A 114 -31.68 -37.43 -22.67
N GLY A 115 -31.11 -37.07 -23.83
CA GLY A 115 -29.67 -37.00 -24.12
C GLY A 115 -29.22 -35.64 -24.67
N ILE A 116 -28.10 -35.63 -25.40
CA ILE A 116 -27.43 -34.42 -25.89
C ILE A 116 -28.02 -33.99 -27.25
N LEU A 117 -28.49 -32.75 -27.34
CA LEU A 117 -28.99 -32.17 -28.59
C LEU A 117 -28.02 -31.15 -29.17
N TYR A 118 -27.65 -31.34 -30.44
CA TYR A 118 -27.00 -30.34 -31.26
C TYR A 118 -28.00 -29.84 -32.32
N LEU A 119 -28.17 -28.52 -32.44
CA LEU A 119 -28.96 -27.86 -33.47
C LEU A 119 -28.08 -26.89 -34.26
N ILE A 120 -27.83 -27.19 -35.52
CA ILE A 120 -27.04 -26.37 -36.44
C ILE A 120 -27.96 -25.74 -37.47
N ASN A 121 -27.98 -24.41 -37.55
CA ASN A 121 -28.67 -23.69 -38.61
C ASN A 121 -27.90 -22.42 -39.01
N PRO A 122 -27.18 -22.44 -40.16
CA PRO A 122 -26.49 -21.25 -40.67
C PRO A 122 -27.41 -20.08 -41.05
N SER A 123 -28.73 -20.27 -41.04
CA SER A 123 -29.74 -19.22 -41.26
C SER A 123 -30.25 -18.59 -39.95
N GLY A 124 -29.67 -18.94 -38.79
CA GLY A 124 -30.04 -18.42 -37.47
C GLY A 124 -31.00 -19.31 -36.68
N ILE A 125 -31.04 -19.08 -35.36
CA ILE A 125 -31.86 -19.86 -34.40
C ILE A 125 -32.54 -18.89 -33.41
N LEU A 126 -33.87 -18.98 -33.31
CA LEU A 126 -34.71 -18.23 -32.37
C LEU A 126 -35.45 -19.20 -31.46
N VAL A 127 -35.20 -19.13 -30.15
CA VAL A 127 -36.11 -19.67 -29.13
C VAL A 127 -37.03 -18.52 -28.73
N GLY A 128 -38.26 -18.52 -29.24
CA GLY A 128 -39.20 -17.41 -29.07
C GLY A 128 -39.83 -17.35 -27.66
N PRO A 129 -40.62 -16.31 -27.36
CA PRO A 129 -41.30 -16.18 -26.08
C PRO A 129 -42.24 -17.37 -25.83
N GLY A 130 -42.10 -18.03 -24.68
CA GLY A 130 -42.81 -19.26 -24.34
C GLY A 130 -42.21 -20.55 -24.94
N GLY A 131 -41.23 -20.44 -25.84
CA GLY A 131 -40.47 -21.59 -26.34
C GLY A 131 -39.60 -22.23 -25.26
N THR A 132 -39.50 -23.56 -25.27
CA THR A 132 -38.70 -24.31 -24.28
C THR A 132 -37.78 -25.32 -24.96
N VAL A 133 -36.54 -25.41 -24.51
CA VAL A 133 -35.57 -26.44 -24.87
C VAL A 133 -35.11 -27.14 -23.60
N ASN A 134 -35.37 -28.45 -23.45
CA ASN A 134 -34.95 -29.23 -22.27
C ASN A 134 -34.16 -30.47 -22.73
N ALA A 135 -32.88 -30.58 -22.37
CA ALA A 135 -32.02 -31.68 -22.79
C ALA A 135 -31.09 -32.15 -21.66
N ALA A 136 -30.36 -33.25 -21.82
CA ALA A 136 -29.27 -33.58 -20.89
C ALA A 136 -28.15 -32.52 -20.98
N ALA A 137 -27.81 -32.15 -22.23
CA ALA A 137 -26.98 -31.01 -22.62
C ALA A 137 -27.45 -30.49 -23.99
N PHE A 138 -27.22 -29.22 -24.29
CA PHE A 138 -27.69 -28.57 -25.52
C PHE A 138 -26.60 -27.71 -26.18
N MET A 139 -26.42 -27.86 -27.49
CA MET A 139 -25.55 -27.02 -28.29
C MET A 139 -26.33 -26.45 -29.49
N ALA A 140 -26.36 -25.13 -29.63
CA ALA A 140 -26.90 -24.45 -30.79
C ALA A 140 -25.78 -23.74 -31.55
N SER A 141 -25.76 -23.82 -32.88
CA SER A 141 -24.71 -23.21 -33.70
C SER A 141 -25.21 -22.64 -35.03
N THR A 142 -24.67 -21.50 -35.46
CA THR A 142 -24.78 -21.04 -36.87
C THR A 142 -23.57 -21.44 -37.72
N LEU A 143 -22.46 -21.84 -37.08
CA LEU A 143 -21.34 -22.55 -37.70
C LEU A 143 -21.69 -24.04 -37.88
N ASP A 144 -21.15 -24.69 -38.92
CA ASP A 144 -21.35 -26.13 -39.16
C ASP A 144 -20.16 -26.98 -38.67
N VAL A 145 -20.42 -28.24 -38.36
CA VAL A 145 -19.42 -29.26 -38.03
C VAL A 145 -19.57 -30.41 -39.01
N SER A 146 -18.47 -31.05 -39.45
CA SER A 146 -18.61 -32.22 -40.31
C SER A 146 -19.30 -33.38 -39.57
N THR A 147 -20.15 -34.13 -40.28
CA THR A 147 -20.79 -35.33 -39.72
C THR A 147 -19.75 -36.36 -39.26
N GLU A 148 -18.59 -36.44 -39.91
CA GLU A 148 -17.48 -37.32 -39.51
C GLU A 148 -16.88 -36.91 -38.15
N GLN A 149 -16.49 -35.65 -37.97
CA GLN A 149 -15.98 -35.14 -36.69
C GLN A 149 -17.00 -35.35 -35.56
N PHE A 150 -18.27 -35.03 -35.82
CA PHE A 150 -19.35 -35.29 -34.87
C PHE A 150 -19.40 -36.77 -34.49
N MET A 151 -19.55 -37.70 -35.44
CA MET A 151 -19.68 -39.13 -35.15
C MET A 151 -18.46 -39.70 -34.40
N ASN A 152 -17.26 -39.14 -34.62
CA ASN A 152 -16.03 -39.53 -33.94
C ASN A 152 -15.79 -38.88 -32.56
N ALA A 153 -16.50 -37.78 -32.22
CA ALA A 153 -16.20 -36.93 -31.06
C ALA A 153 -16.22 -37.67 -29.72
N LYS A 154 -17.07 -38.69 -29.57
CA LYS A 154 -17.19 -39.51 -28.35
C LYS A 154 -15.87 -40.21 -27.94
N ASN A 155 -14.94 -40.40 -28.88
CA ASN A 155 -13.62 -40.97 -28.61
C ASN A 155 -12.59 -39.92 -28.13
N GLY A 156 -13.05 -38.73 -27.72
CA GLY A 156 -12.19 -37.60 -27.34
C GLY A 156 -11.66 -36.79 -28.54
N ALA A 157 -12.18 -37.05 -29.75
CA ALA A 157 -11.81 -36.28 -30.94
C ALA A 157 -12.47 -34.89 -30.91
N GLY A 158 -11.70 -33.85 -31.25
CA GLY A 158 -12.22 -32.49 -31.34
C GLY A 158 -13.11 -32.28 -32.56
N MET A 159 -14.18 -31.52 -32.37
CA MET A 159 -15.02 -30.97 -33.43
C MET A 159 -14.56 -29.54 -33.75
N SER A 160 -14.30 -29.23 -35.02
CA SER A 160 -14.19 -27.82 -35.47
C SER A 160 -15.53 -27.37 -35.99
N PHE A 161 -16.08 -26.32 -35.38
CA PHE A 161 -17.24 -25.59 -35.88
C PHE A 161 -16.73 -24.44 -36.75
N VAL A 162 -17.13 -24.44 -38.03
CA VAL A 162 -16.61 -23.54 -39.06
C VAL A 162 -17.74 -22.97 -39.92
N GLY A 163 -17.52 -21.77 -40.47
CA GLY A 163 -18.48 -21.11 -41.36
C GLY A 163 -18.41 -19.59 -41.28
N SER A 164 -19.09 -18.93 -42.22
CA SER A 164 -19.13 -17.47 -42.36
C SER A 164 -20.52 -16.86 -42.12
N SER A 165 -21.43 -17.59 -41.48
CA SER A 165 -22.79 -17.10 -41.20
C SER A 165 -22.77 -15.91 -40.25
N GLY A 166 -23.25 -14.75 -40.73
CA GLY A 166 -23.52 -13.57 -39.91
C GLY A 166 -24.83 -13.61 -39.14
N GLU A 167 -25.57 -14.73 -39.18
CA GLU A 167 -26.86 -14.86 -38.52
C GLU A 167 -26.72 -15.08 -37.01
N SER A 168 -27.78 -14.73 -36.28
CA SER A 168 -27.79 -14.72 -34.81
C SER A 168 -28.42 -15.96 -34.19
N ILE A 169 -28.03 -16.26 -32.95
CA ILE A 169 -28.82 -17.09 -32.02
C ILE A 169 -29.48 -16.17 -31.01
N ILE A 170 -30.82 -16.24 -30.89
CA ILE A 170 -31.61 -15.40 -30.00
C ILE A 170 -32.46 -16.29 -29.08
N ASN A 171 -32.26 -16.17 -27.77
CA ASN A 171 -33.10 -16.81 -26.76
C ASN A 171 -34.02 -15.77 -26.09
N GLN A 172 -35.33 -15.91 -26.27
CA GLN A 172 -36.39 -15.20 -25.57
C GLN A 172 -37.26 -16.16 -24.73
N GLY A 173 -36.94 -17.46 -24.73
CA GLY A 173 -37.66 -18.51 -24.01
C GLY A 173 -36.84 -19.08 -22.85
N ASN A 174 -36.93 -20.39 -22.64
CA ASN A 174 -36.18 -21.11 -21.60
C ASN A 174 -35.37 -22.27 -22.21
N ILE A 175 -34.06 -22.24 -22.03
CA ILE A 175 -33.13 -23.31 -22.43
C ILE A 175 -32.58 -23.94 -21.14
N THR A 176 -32.76 -25.25 -20.96
CA THR A 176 -32.32 -25.98 -19.76
C THR A 176 -31.55 -27.24 -20.14
N ALA A 177 -30.32 -27.36 -19.62
CA ALA A 177 -29.58 -28.61 -19.54
C ALA A 177 -29.75 -29.22 -18.14
N GLU A 178 -30.28 -30.43 -18.07
CA GLU A 178 -30.57 -31.12 -16.80
C GLU A 178 -29.31 -31.70 -16.15
N LYS A 179 -28.30 -32.09 -16.95
CA LYS A 179 -27.17 -32.93 -16.51
C LYS A 179 -25.79 -32.41 -16.90
N GLY A 180 -25.69 -31.56 -17.91
CA GLY A 180 -24.46 -31.00 -18.42
C GLY A 180 -24.68 -29.58 -18.91
N ASP A 181 -24.17 -29.30 -20.09
CA ASP A 181 -23.91 -27.91 -20.50
C ASP A 181 -24.94 -27.37 -21.51
N VAL A 182 -25.04 -26.04 -21.57
CA VAL A 182 -25.67 -25.29 -22.66
C VAL A 182 -24.59 -24.45 -23.34
N PHE A 183 -24.41 -24.58 -24.66
CA PHE A 183 -23.58 -23.65 -25.43
C PHE A 183 -24.27 -23.12 -26.68
N LEU A 184 -24.16 -21.81 -26.90
CA LEU A 184 -24.69 -21.11 -28.07
C LEU A 184 -23.51 -20.51 -28.85
N ILE A 185 -23.31 -20.92 -30.11
CA ILE A 185 -22.15 -20.56 -30.94
C ILE A 185 -22.60 -19.85 -32.21
N ALA A 186 -22.30 -18.56 -32.34
CA ALA A 186 -22.63 -17.79 -33.55
C ALA A 186 -21.73 -16.56 -33.67
N GLN A 187 -21.87 -15.79 -34.75
CA GLN A 187 -21.28 -14.45 -34.79
C GLN A 187 -21.94 -13.51 -33.78
N LYS A 188 -23.25 -13.66 -33.58
CA LYS A 188 -24.01 -12.93 -32.58
C LYS A 188 -24.89 -13.85 -31.73
N VAL A 189 -24.82 -13.72 -30.41
CA VAL A 189 -25.70 -14.44 -29.48
C VAL A 189 -26.39 -13.46 -28.53
N GLU A 190 -27.72 -13.50 -28.50
CA GLU A 190 -28.54 -12.71 -27.59
C GLU A 190 -29.33 -13.61 -26.62
N ASN A 191 -29.10 -13.47 -25.32
CA ASN A 191 -29.95 -14.04 -24.28
C ASN A 191 -30.83 -12.95 -23.66
N ARG A 192 -32.13 -12.99 -23.97
CA ARG A 192 -33.20 -12.16 -23.39
C ARG A 192 -34.18 -12.98 -22.54
N GLY A 193 -34.06 -14.31 -22.57
CA GLY A 193 -34.84 -15.28 -21.79
C GLY A 193 -34.02 -15.86 -20.64
N THR A 194 -34.14 -17.18 -20.43
CA THR A 194 -33.39 -17.91 -19.40
C THR A 194 -32.55 -19.03 -20.01
N ILE A 195 -31.31 -19.17 -19.52
CA ILE A 195 -30.44 -20.33 -19.74
C ILE A 195 -30.14 -20.96 -18.37
N ASN A 196 -30.41 -22.25 -18.21
CA ASN A 196 -30.12 -23.02 -17.00
C ASN A 196 -29.21 -24.21 -17.33
N ALA A 197 -28.06 -24.31 -16.65
CA ALA A 197 -27.15 -25.46 -16.72
C ALA A 197 -26.67 -25.77 -15.30
N ALA A 198 -27.61 -26.09 -14.40
CA ALA A 198 -27.37 -26.10 -12.94
C ALA A 198 -26.21 -27.01 -12.50
N ASN A 199 -25.94 -28.09 -13.25
CA ASN A 199 -24.88 -29.06 -12.98
C ASN A 199 -23.66 -28.93 -13.92
N GLY A 200 -23.61 -27.89 -14.76
CA GLY A 200 -22.63 -27.74 -15.84
C GLY A 200 -22.38 -26.29 -16.23
N THR A 201 -21.94 -26.08 -17.46
CA THR A 201 -21.56 -24.79 -18.02
C THR A 201 -22.70 -24.20 -18.84
N ALA A 202 -23.03 -22.92 -18.64
CA ALA A 202 -23.85 -22.15 -19.58
C ALA A 202 -22.95 -21.15 -20.31
N GLY A 203 -22.74 -21.39 -21.60
CA GLY A 203 -21.81 -20.62 -22.41
C GLY A 203 -22.42 -19.96 -23.65
N MET A 204 -21.88 -18.79 -23.99
CA MET A 204 -22.15 -18.07 -25.24
C MET A 204 -20.82 -17.77 -25.93
N VAL A 205 -20.71 -18.12 -27.21
CA VAL A 205 -19.47 -18.01 -27.98
C VAL A 205 -19.70 -17.13 -29.20
N GLY A 206 -19.02 -15.98 -29.22
CA GLY A 206 -18.97 -15.07 -30.35
C GLY A 206 -17.85 -15.50 -31.27
N SER A 207 -18.17 -15.97 -32.47
CA SER A 207 -17.18 -16.58 -33.38
C SER A 207 -16.61 -15.61 -34.42
N GLY A 208 -17.04 -14.35 -34.48
CA GLY A 208 -16.51 -13.37 -35.44
C GLY A 208 -16.51 -13.85 -36.89
N GLN A 209 -15.68 -13.22 -37.74
CA GLN A 209 -15.50 -13.64 -39.13
C GLN A 209 -14.19 -14.43 -39.26
N ASN A 210 -14.27 -15.65 -39.83
CA ASN A 210 -13.16 -16.59 -40.04
C ASN A 210 -12.46 -17.12 -38.76
N THR A 211 -13.22 -17.38 -37.68
CA THR A 211 -12.73 -18.10 -36.49
C THR A 211 -13.22 -19.54 -36.48
N ASP A 212 -12.36 -20.47 -36.10
CA ASP A 212 -12.75 -21.86 -35.83
C ASP A 212 -13.07 -22.01 -34.34
N VAL A 213 -14.22 -22.60 -34.01
CA VAL A 213 -14.58 -22.91 -32.62
C VAL A 213 -14.35 -24.40 -32.38
N MET A 214 -13.30 -24.71 -31.63
CA MET A 214 -12.92 -26.09 -31.30
C MET A 214 -13.65 -26.56 -30.05
N VAL A 215 -14.44 -27.63 -30.18
CA VAL A 215 -15.25 -28.21 -29.11
C VAL A 215 -14.81 -29.65 -28.86
N HIS A 216 -14.61 -30.02 -27.60
CA HIS A 216 -14.34 -31.39 -27.17
C HIS A 216 -15.41 -31.84 -26.16
N GLU A 217 -15.95 -33.05 -26.29
CA GLU A 217 -16.83 -33.64 -25.27
C GLU A 217 -15.99 -34.07 -24.06
N VAL A 218 -16.38 -33.66 -22.85
CA VAL A 218 -15.67 -33.93 -21.59
C VAL A 218 -16.66 -34.47 -20.56
N GLY A 219 -16.30 -35.57 -19.88
CA GLY A 219 -17.15 -36.12 -18.80
C GLY A 219 -18.52 -36.66 -19.25
N GLY A 220 -18.67 -37.01 -20.53
CA GLY A 220 -19.87 -37.65 -21.07
C GLY A 220 -21.03 -36.70 -21.42
N ASN A 221 -21.27 -35.63 -20.66
CA ASN A 221 -22.31 -34.63 -20.93
C ASN A 221 -21.80 -33.17 -20.96
N GLY A 222 -20.51 -32.93 -20.68
CA GLY A 222 -19.92 -31.59 -20.69
C GLY A 222 -19.15 -31.32 -21.98
N PHE A 223 -18.81 -30.05 -22.20
CA PHE A 223 -17.98 -29.60 -23.32
C PHE A 223 -16.82 -28.73 -22.82
N ALA A 224 -15.62 -28.96 -23.35
CA ALA A 224 -14.54 -28.00 -23.30
C ALA A 224 -14.47 -27.25 -24.63
N ILE A 225 -14.72 -25.94 -24.60
CA ILE A 225 -14.61 -25.07 -25.77
C ILE A 225 -13.29 -24.32 -25.75
N ARG A 226 -12.64 -24.26 -26.91
CA ARG A 226 -11.51 -23.38 -27.21
C ARG A 226 -11.83 -22.62 -28.49
N VAL A 227 -11.95 -21.30 -28.38
CA VAL A 227 -12.05 -20.41 -29.54
C VAL A 227 -10.65 -20.25 -30.13
N ALA A 228 -10.48 -20.54 -31.42
CA ALA A 228 -9.20 -20.44 -32.11
C ALA A 228 -9.35 -19.54 -33.34
N GLN A 229 -8.83 -18.31 -33.24
CA GLN A 229 -8.67 -17.47 -34.43
C GLN A 229 -7.67 -18.16 -35.37
N LEU A 230 -8.07 -18.33 -36.64
CA LEU A 230 -7.18 -18.86 -37.67
C LEU A 230 -6.02 -17.87 -37.86
N GLN A 231 -4.81 -18.27 -37.48
CA GLN A 231 -3.62 -17.45 -37.65
C GLN A 231 -3.35 -17.24 -39.15
N GLY A 232 -3.56 -16.02 -39.64
CA GLY A 232 -3.32 -15.67 -41.04
C GLY A 232 -3.66 -14.22 -41.39
N GLU A 233 -4.73 -13.67 -40.83
CA GLU A 233 -5.22 -12.34 -41.20
C GLU A 233 -5.38 -11.41 -39.99
N ALA A 234 -4.27 -10.79 -39.59
CA ALA A 234 -4.35 -9.49 -38.92
C ALA A 234 -5.02 -8.52 -39.91
N ALA A 235 -6.30 -8.23 -39.69
CA ALA A 235 -7.11 -7.40 -40.58
C ALA A 235 -6.63 -5.94 -40.55
N THR A 236 -5.65 -5.64 -41.38
CA THR A 236 -4.98 -4.33 -41.56
C THR A 236 -5.85 -3.31 -42.31
N GLY A 237 -7.18 -3.47 -42.26
CA GLY A 237 -8.16 -2.61 -42.91
C GLY A 237 -9.08 -1.93 -41.91
N SER A 238 -9.02 -0.60 -41.84
CA SER A 238 -9.85 0.27 -40.99
C SER A 238 -11.33 0.34 -41.41
N ASN A 239 -11.87 -0.71 -42.03
CA ASN A 239 -13.25 -0.80 -42.50
C ASN A 239 -13.76 -2.25 -42.44
N ARG A 240 -13.83 -2.81 -41.22
CA ARG A 240 -14.80 -3.88 -40.92
C ARG A 240 -16.07 -3.22 -40.39
N ASP A 241 -17.01 -2.97 -41.30
CA ASP A 241 -18.41 -2.85 -40.93
C ASP A 241 -18.88 -4.20 -40.36
N LEU A 242 -18.59 -4.45 -39.07
CA LEU A 242 -19.48 -5.31 -38.31
C LEU A 242 -20.85 -4.60 -38.26
N PRO A 243 -21.97 -5.34 -38.31
CA PRO A 243 -23.27 -4.73 -38.07
C PRO A 243 -23.27 -3.98 -36.72
N ASP A 244 -23.89 -2.81 -36.67
CA ASP A 244 -24.03 -2.02 -35.42
C ASP A 244 -24.58 -2.91 -34.28
N GLY A 245 -23.74 -3.28 -33.30
CA GLY A 245 -24.16 -4.08 -32.15
C GLY A 245 -23.06 -4.94 -31.50
N GLU A 246 -23.44 -5.60 -30.41
CA GLU A 246 -22.55 -6.46 -29.61
C GLU A 246 -22.43 -7.90 -30.14
N GLU A 247 -21.26 -8.55 -30.06
CA GLU A 247 -21.13 -10.00 -30.38
C GLU A 247 -21.96 -10.84 -29.39
N LEU A 248 -21.84 -10.58 -28.08
CA LEU A 248 -22.55 -11.29 -27.03
C LEU A 248 -23.39 -10.34 -26.16
N LEU A 249 -24.70 -10.55 -26.09
CA LEU A 249 -25.64 -9.77 -25.29
C LEU A 249 -26.40 -10.65 -24.30
N ASN A 250 -26.27 -10.39 -23.00
CA ASN A 250 -27.14 -10.96 -21.97
C ASN A 250 -27.98 -9.87 -21.30
N GLU A 251 -29.27 -9.82 -21.64
CA GLU A 251 -30.31 -9.07 -20.92
C GLU A 251 -31.12 -9.97 -19.97
N GLY A 252 -31.11 -11.28 -20.22
CA GLY A 252 -31.86 -12.30 -19.50
C GLY A 252 -31.17 -12.85 -18.26
N SER A 253 -31.52 -14.09 -17.90
CA SER A 253 -30.91 -14.82 -16.79
C SER A 253 -30.06 -15.99 -17.30
N ILE A 254 -28.87 -16.15 -16.73
CA ILE A 254 -28.02 -17.33 -16.85
C ILE A 254 -27.82 -17.92 -15.45
N ASN A 255 -28.17 -19.18 -15.23
CA ASN A 255 -27.97 -19.88 -13.95
C ASN A 255 -27.24 -21.21 -14.22
N ALA A 256 -26.03 -21.38 -13.69
CA ALA A 256 -25.21 -22.55 -13.99
C ALA A 256 -24.24 -22.91 -12.86
N ALA A 257 -23.48 -24.00 -13.00
CA ALA A 257 -22.31 -24.24 -12.16
C ALA A 257 -21.13 -23.35 -12.59
N GLN A 258 -20.96 -23.15 -13.89
CA GLN A 258 -20.02 -22.22 -14.51
C GLN A 258 -20.72 -21.42 -15.62
N ALA A 259 -20.40 -20.14 -15.78
CA ALA A 259 -20.97 -19.29 -16.83
C ALA A 259 -19.84 -18.66 -17.66
N GLU A 260 -19.87 -18.85 -18.98
CA GLU A 260 -18.78 -18.43 -19.86
C GLU A 260 -19.28 -17.64 -21.09
N LEU A 261 -18.96 -16.35 -21.15
CA LEU A 261 -19.19 -15.54 -22.35
C LEU A 261 -17.83 -15.29 -22.99
N ASN A 262 -17.57 -15.88 -24.15
CA ASN A 262 -16.28 -15.81 -24.85
C ASN A 262 -16.50 -15.27 -26.26
N ALA A 263 -16.13 -14.01 -26.47
CA ALA A 263 -16.21 -13.36 -27.77
C ALA A 263 -14.84 -13.39 -28.46
N SER A 264 -14.83 -13.69 -29.75
CA SER A 264 -13.64 -13.62 -30.58
C SER A 264 -13.00 -12.22 -30.55
N GLY A 265 -13.86 -11.19 -30.53
CA GLY A 265 -13.50 -9.79 -30.43
C GLY A 265 -12.79 -9.25 -31.69
N ASN A 266 -13.07 -7.99 -31.99
CA ASN A 266 -12.17 -7.18 -32.80
C ASN A 266 -11.89 -5.84 -32.10
N VAL A 267 -10.78 -5.19 -32.44
CA VAL A 267 -10.25 -4.00 -31.75
C VAL A 267 -11.13 -2.73 -31.84
N TYR A 268 -12.28 -2.81 -32.52
CA TYR A 268 -13.20 -1.70 -32.79
C TYR A 268 -14.65 -1.95 -32.32
N ALA A 269 -14.95 -3.10 -31.71
CA ALA A 269 -16.31 -3.50 -31.37
C ALA A 269 -16.53 -3.75 -29.87
N LEU A 270 -17.76 -3.49 -29.42
CA LEU A 270 -18.25 -3.95 -28.13
C LEU A 270 -18.47 -5.47 -28.22
N ALA A 271 -17.60 -6.25 -27.59
CA ALA A 271 -17.61 -7.70 -27.70
C ALA A 271 -18.66 -8.34 -26.77
N ILE A 272 -18.76 -7.87 -25.53
CA ILE A 272 -19.69 -8.41 -24.54
C ILE A 272 -20.46 -7.30 -23.83
N ARG A 273 -21.78 -7.46 -23.73
CA ARG A 273 -22.62 -6.67 -22.84
C ARG A 273 -23.50 -7.55 -21.95
N ASN A 274 -23.34 -7.38 -20.63
CA ASN A 274 -24.24 -7.94 -19.63
C ASN A 274 -25.05 -6.84 -18.96
N SER A 275 -26.36 -6.82 -19.21
CA SER A 275 -27.35 -5.98 -18.52
C SER A 275 -28.34 -6.81 -17.69
N GLY A 276 -28.40 -8.12 -17.94
CA GLY A 276 -29.20 -9.10 -17.22
C GLY A 276 -28.53 -9.60 -15.94
N THR A 277 -28.72 -10.88 -15.63
CA THR A 277 -28.12 -11.53 -14.46
C THR A 277 -27.42 -12.84 -14.83
N ILE A 278 -26.21 -13.02 -14.33
CA ILE A 278 -25.42 -14.26 -14.42
C ILE A 278 -25.22 -14.79 -13.00
N ARG A 279 -25.53 -16.07 -12.76
CA ARG A 279 -25.27 -16.78 -11.51
C ARG A 279 -24.51 -18.08 -11.76
N ALA A 280 -23.32 -18.18 -11.18
CA ALA A 280 -22.54 -19.41 -11.13
C ALA A 280 -22.49 -19.92 -9.68
N LYS A 281 -23.03 -21.13 -9.44
CA LYS A 281 -22.91 -21.83 -8.15
C LYS A 281 -22.39 -23.24 -8.38
N ALA A 282 -21.16 -23.52 -7.96
CA ALA A 282 -20.61 -24.85 -8.11
C ALA A 282 -21.44 -25.92 -7.37
N VAL A 283 -21.49 -27.12 -7.93
CA VAL A 283 -22.22 -28.28 -7.37
C VAL A 283 -21.26 -29.34 -6.82
N VAL A 284 -20.02 -29.38 -7.34
CA VAL A 284 -18.98 -30.32 -6.90
C VAL A 284 -18.21 -29.73 -5.71
N ALA A 285 -18.08 -30.49 -4.63
CA ALA A 285 -17.30 -30.07 -3.47
C ALA A 285 -15.86 -29.69 -3.85
N ASN A 286 -15.38 -28.56 -3.35
CA ASN A 286 -14.08 -27.95 -3.67
C ASN A 286 -13.90 -27.49 -5.14
N ALA A 287 -14.98 -27.36 -5.92
CA ALA A 287 -14.94 -26.65 -7.20
C ALA A 287 -15.43 -25.20 -7.02
N ASP A 288 -14.85 -24.29 -7.80
CA ASP A 288 -15.21 -22.88 -7.77
C ASP A 288 -16.43 -22.58 -8.65
N GLY A 289 -17.43 -21.89 -8.08
CA GLY A 289 -18.51 -21.32 -8.91
C GLY A 289 -17.91 -20.18 -9.72
N THR A 290 -17.87 -20.31 -11.05
CA THR A 290 -17.06 -19.42 -11.89
C THR A 290 -17.92 -18.67 -12.91
N VAL A 291 -17.76 -17.35 -12.96
CA VAL A 291 -18.23 -16.50 -14.08
C VAL A 291 -17.01 -16.01 -14.85
N ARG A 292 -16.96 -16.23 -16.16
CA ARG A 292 -15.90 -15.75 -17.04
C ARG A 292 -16.47 -14.98 -18.21
N LEU A 293 -16.11 -13.70 -18.34
CA LEU A 293 -16.38 -12.87 -19.51
C LEU A 293 -15.05 -12.55 -20.17
N ASP A 294 -14.89 -12.95 -21.43
CA ASP A 294 -13.68 -12.75 -22.22
C ASP A 294 -14.06 -12.08 -23.55
N GLY A 295 -13.86 -10.77 -23.63
CA GLY A 295 -14.12 -9.96 -24.83
C GLY A 295 -13.05 -10.10 -25.91
N GLY A 296 -11.99 -10.88 -25.67
CA GLY A 296 -10.84 -10.98 -26.57
C GLY A 296 -10.23 -9.60 -26.85
N LEU A 297 -10.30 -9.18 -28.11
CA LEU A 297 -9.79 -7.88 -28.56
C LEU A 297 -10.80 -6.73 -28.49
N GLY A 298 -12.06 -6.98 -28.10
CA GLY A 298 -13.11 -5.97 -28.01
C GLY A 298 -13.48 -5.60 -26.57
N ASP A 299 -14.43 -4.68 -26.43
CA ASP A 299 -14.81 -4.12 -25.12
C ASP A 299 -15.82 -5.00 -24.37
N VAL A 300 -15.84 -4.90 -23.04
CA VAL A 300 -16.81 -5.57 -22.16
C VAL A 300 -17.51 -4.55 -21.28
N ILE A 301 -18.85 -4.52 -21.33
CA ILE A 301 -19.67 -3.63 -20.50
C ILE A 301 -20.61 -4.45 -19.60
N ASN A 302 -20.52 -4.24 -18.30
CA ASN A 302 -21.51 -4.71 -17.34
C ASN A 302 -22.34 -3.54 -16.80
N THR A 303 -23.65 -3.55 -17.08
CA THR A 303 -24.66 -2.76 -16.36
C THR A 303 -25.56 -3.65 -15.50
N GLY A 304 -25.38 -4.98 -15.60
CA GLY A 304 -26.18 -5.99 -14.93
C GLY A 304 -25.50 -6.59 -13.71
N LYS A 305 -25.86 -7.84 -13.41
CA LYS A 305 -25.44 -8.52 -12.18
C LYS A 305 -24.66 -9.80 -12.47
N MET A 306 -23.59 -10.03 -11.74
CA MET A 306 -22.81 -11.28 -11.76
C MET A 306 -22.65 -11.80 -10.32
N TYR A 307 -22.99 -13.06 -10.11
CA TYR A 307 -22.90 -13.74 -8.81
C TYR A 307 -22.08 -15.03 -8.98
N ALA A 308 -21.08 -15.24 -8.12
CA ALA A 308 -20.25 -16.43 -8.11
C ALA A 308 -20.15 -17.02 -6.69
N LYS A 309 -20.43 -18.32 -6.52
CA LYS A 309 -20.40 -18.97 -5.20
C LYS A 309 -19.94 -20.43 -5.27
N ASN A 310 -19.15 -20.87 -4.30
CA ASN A 310 -18.63 -22.23 -4.26
C ASN A 310 -19.68 -23.24 -3.80
N ALA A 311 -19.38 -24.54 -3.97
CA ALA A 311 -20.31 -25.60 -3.62
C ALA A 311 -20.55 -25.67 -2.11
N GLY A 312 -21.83 -25.76 -1.74
CA GLY A 312 -22.28 -25.87 -0.35
C GLY A 312 -23.63 -25.19 -0.10
N ASP A 313 -23.99 -25.09 1.18
CA ASP A 313 -25.10 -24.27 1.65
C ASP A 313 -24.79 -22.79 1.37
N ASP A 314 -25.76 -22.01 0.88
CA ASP A 314 -25.56 -20.58 0.61
C ASP A 314 -25.23 -19.76 1.86
N ALA A 315 -25.63 -20.23 3.04
CA ALA A 315 -25.27 -19.61 4.31
C ALA A 315 -23.80 -19.82 4.70
N MET A 316 -23.15 -20.90 4.24
CA MET A 316 -21.82 -21.34 4.69
C MET A 316 -20.75 -21.40 3.59
N ALA A 317 -21.14 -21.42 2.31
CA ALA A 317 -20.20 -21.56 1.20
C ALA A 317 -19.39 -20.27 1.00
N ALA A 318 -18.10 -20.45 0.70
CA ALA A 318 -17.22 -19.36 0.28
C ALA A 318 -17.70 -18.73 -1.04
N GLY A 319 -17.29 -17.48 -1.26
CA GLY A 319 -17.45 -16.81 -2.54
C GLY A 319 -16.73 -17.55 -3.67
N GLY A 320 -17.24 -17.40 -4.89
CA GLY A 320 -16.65 -18.02 -6.08
C GLY A 320 -15.64 -17.15 -6.80
N LYS A 321 -15.48 -17.38 -8.10
CA LYS A 321 -14.56 -16.64 -8.97
C LYS A 321 -15.32 -15.87 -10.05
N ILE A 322 -14.94 -14.61 -10.26
CA ILE A 322 -15.39 -13.82 -11.42
C ILE A 322 -14.16 -13.26 -12.13
N ASP A 323 -13.94 -13.70 -13.36
CA ASP A 323 -12.91 -13.15 -14.25
C ASP A 323 -13.58 -12.36 -15.38
N VAL A 324 -13.18 -11.10 -15.58
CA VAL A 324 -13.65 -10.25 -16.69
C VAL A 324 -12.45 -9.67 -17.43
N ALA A 325 -12.32 -9.99 -18.72
CA ALA A 325 -11.22 -9.54 -19.57
C ALA A 325 -11.71 -8.98 -20.91
N GLY A 326 -10.92 -8.06 -21.49
CA GLY A 326 -11.20 -7.45 -22.80
C GLY A 326 -10.25 -6.28 -23.09
N LYS A 327 -10.50 -5.57 -24.19
CA LYS A 327 -9.73 -4.37 -24.55
C LYS A 327 -9.96 -3.25 -23.54
N ASN A 328 -11.21 -2.83 -23.37
CA ASN A 328 -11.66 -2.03 -22.23
C ASN A 328 -12.73 -2.81 -21.47
N VAL A 329 -12.79 -2.64 -20.14
CA VAL A 329 -13.84 -3.24 -19.30
C VAL A 329 -14.52 -2.15 -18.48
N THR A 330 -15.84 -2.05 -18.55
CA THR A 330 -16.63 -1.06 -17.79
C THR A 330 -17.69 -1.72 -16.92
N ALA A 331 -17.54 -1.59 -15.60
CA ALA A 331 -18.58 -1.87 -14.61
C ALA A 331 -19.36 -0.57 -14.31
N SER A 332 -20.47 -0.37 -15.01
CA SER A 332 -21.31 0.85 -14.97
C SER A 332 -21.96 1.07 -13.59
N PRO A 333 -22.58 2.23 -13.29
CA PRO A 333 -23.12 2.53 -11.95
C PRO A 333 -24.10 1.49 -11.38
N GLU A 334 -24.91 0.85 -12.22
CA GLU A 334 -25.85 -0.21 -11.84
C GLU A 334 -25.20 -1.60 -11.69
N SER A 335 -23.93 -1.74 -12.07
CA SER A 335 -23.17 -2.99 -12.01
C SER A 335 -23.11 -3.53 -10.58
N ILE A 336 -23.45 -4.81 -10.42
CA ILE A 336 -23.15 -5.58 -9.21
C ILE A 336 -22.38 -6.83 -9.59
N ILE A 337 -21.09 -6.85 -9.26
CA ILE A 337 -20.22 -8.01 -9.40
C ILE A 337 -19.94 -8.53 -7.99
N THR A 338 -20.35 -9.76 -7.67
CA THR A 338 -20.19 -10.29 -6.31
C THR A 338 -19.76 -11.75 -6.26
N ALA A 339 -18.69 -11.97 -5.50
CA ALA A 339 -18.26 -13.26 -4.98
C ALA A 339 -18.12 -13.18 -3.45
N ALA A 340 -19.12 -12.62 -2.78
CA ALA A 340 -19.19 -12.58 -1.32
C ALA A 340 -19.39 -13.98 -0.68
N GLY A 341 -18.87 -14.15 0.53
CA GLY A 341 -19.04 -15.34 1.36
C GLY A 341 -20.49 -15.58 1.81
N GLY A 342 -20.71 -16.64 2.57
CA GLY A 342 -21.98 -16.87 3.26
C GLY A 342 -22.19 -15.96 4.47
N VAL A 343 -23.44 -15.84 4.90
CA VAL A 343 -23.84 -15.03 6.06
C VAL A 343 -23.51 -15.70 7.40
N GLU A 344 -23.42 -17.03 7.43
CA GLU A 344 -23.06 -17.82 8.62
C GLU A 344 -21.62 -18.33 8.56
N GLY A 345 -21.06 -18.51 7.36
CA GLY A 345 -19.66 -18.92 7.16
C GLY A 345 -19.17 -18.77 5.73
N GLY A 346 -17.90 -19.11 5.50
CA GLY A 346 -17.26 -19.05 4.19
C GLY A 346 -16.56 -17.72 3.90
N ASN A 347 -15.32 -17.79 3.44
CA ASN A 347 -14.52 -16.62 3.06
C ASN A 347 -15.10 -15.92 1.83
N GLY A 348 -14.69 -14.67 1.63
CA GLY A 348 -14.86 -13.99 0.35
C GLY A 348 -14.11 -14.69 -0.77
N GLY A 349 -14.65 -14.60 -1.98
CA GLY A 349 -14.08 -15.17 -3.20
C GLY A 349 -13.12 -14.23 -3.92
N ASN A 350 -13.04 -14.39 -5.25
CA ASN A 350 -12.10 -13.68 -6.09
C ASN A 350 -12.82 -12.95 -7.23
N VAL A 351 -12.54 -11.66 -7.42
CA VAL A 351 -12.96 -10.90 -8.60
C VAL A 351 -11.73 -10.30 -9.27
N LYS A 352 -11.48 -10.67 -10.53
CA LYS A 352 -10.42 -10.10 -11.36
C LYS A 352 -11.03 -9.43 -12.59
N ILE A 353 -10.76 -8.14 -12.73
CA ILE A 353 -11.10 -7.34 -13.91
C ILE A 353 -9.77 -6.93 -14.57
N ASP A 354 -9.47 -7.48 -15.75
CA ASP A 354 -8.16 -7.39 -16.39
C ASP A 354 -8.30 -6.90 -17.84
N SER A 355 -8.08 -5.60 -18.06
CA SER A 355 -8.14 -5.01 -19.39
C SER A 355 -6.77 -4.90 -20.05
N VAL A 356 -6.77 -4.93 -21.38
CA VAL A 356 -5.58 -4.57 -22.16
C VAL A 356 -5.30 -3.08 -22.00
N ASP A 357 -6.32 -2.23 -22.17
CA ASP A 357 -6.22 -0.77 -22.18
C ASP A 357 -6.88 -0.13 -20.94
N THR A 358 -8.22 -0.01 -20.87
CA THR A 358 -8.88 0.71 -19.76
C THR A 358 -9.85 -0.14 -18.94
N THR A 359 -9.67 -0.19 -17.61
CA THR A 359 -10.64 -0.74 -16.64
C THR A 359 -11.34 0.40 -15.93
N LEU A 360 -12.67 0.42 -15.98
CA LEU A 360 -13.52 1.44 -15.37
C LEU A 360 -14.55 0.82 -14.42
N VAL A 361 -14.54 1.24 -13.16
CA VAL A 361 -15.50 0.82 -12.15
C VAL A 361 -16.27 2.04 -11.66
N GLN A 362 -17.60 1.92 -11.66
CA GLN A 362 -18.56 2.92 -11.17
C GLN A 362 -19.64 2.27 -10.28
N GLY A 363 -19.89 0.97 -10.44
CA GLY A 363 -20.81 0.19 -9.61
C GLY A 363 -20.13 -0.53 -8.44
N LYS A 364 -20.76 -1.63 -7.98
CA LYS A 364 -20.27 -2.45 -6.85
C LYS A 364 -19.44 -3.64 -7.32
N VAL A 365 -18.29 -3.84 -6.67
CA VAL A 365 -17.51 -5.09 -6.65
C VAL A 365 -17.46 -5.59 -5.20
N ASP A 366 -17.91 -6.81 -4.93
CA ASP A 366 -18.12 -7.32 -3.57
C ASP A 366 -17.57 -8.74 -3.40
N VAL A 367 -16.52 -8.86 -2.60
CA VAL A 367 -15.93 -10.13 -2.14
C VAL A 367 -15.88 -10.16 -0.61
N ALA A 368 -16.80 -9.49 0.06
CA ALA A 368 -16.82 -9.45 1.53
C ALA A 368 -17.18 -10.82 2.12
N ALA A 369 -16.69 -11.09 3.34
CA ALA A 369 -17.11 -12.21 4.16
C ALA A 369 -18.00 -11.71 5.31
N LEU A 370 -19.26 -12.13 5.32
CA LEU A 370 -20.27 -11.60 6.22
C LEU A 370 -20.27 -12.29 7.60
N SER A 371 -19.66 -13.48 7.70
CA SER A 371 -19.53 -14.21 8.96
C SER A 371 -18.36 -13.71 9.81
N ALA A 372 -18.59 -13.68 11.13
CA ALA A 372 -17.61 -13.28 12.16
C ALA A 372 -16.31 -14.10 12.15
N THR A 373 -16.32 -15.31 11.59
CA THR A 373 -15.18 -16.25 11.57
C THR A 373 -14.46 -16.35 10.22
N ALA A 374 -14.92 -15.60 9.21
CA ALA A 374 -14.44 -15.70 7.83
C ALA A 374 -13.64 -14.45 7.42
N LYS A 375 -12.68 -14.61 6.50
CA LYS A 375 -11.86 -13.53 5.95
C LYS A 375 -12.40 -13.02 4.62
N GLY A 376 -12.23 -11.73 4.38
CA GLY A 376 -12.56 -11.10 3.10
C GLY A 376 -11.77 -11.67 1.92
N GLY A 377 -12.31 -11.53 0.71
CA GLY A 377 -11.76 -12.09 -0.53
C GLY A 377 -10.68 -11.23 -1.19
N LYS A 378 -10.43 -11.48 -2.48
CA LYS A 378 -9.47 -10.70 -3.29
C LYS A 378 -10.14 -10.00 -4.47
N VAL A 379 -9.82 -8.73 -4.68
CA VAL A 379 -10.19 -7.96 -5.88
C VAL A 379 -8.92 -7.50 -6.61
N GLU A 380 -8.90 -7.67 -7.93
CA GLU A 380 -7.84 -7.19 -8.82
C GLU A 380 -8.47 -6.36 -9.95
N LEU A 381 -8.13 -5.07 -10.03
CA LEU A 381 -8.57 -4.12 -11.05
C LEU A 381 -7.34 -3.69 -11.86
N LEU A 382 -7.13 -4.33 -13.00
CA LEU A 382 -5.90 -4.21 -13.82
C LEU A 382 -6.23 -3.66 -15.21
N GLY A 383 -5.29 -2.92 -15.79
CA GLY A 383 -5.42 -2.23 -17.07
C GLY A 383 -4.11 -1.54 -17.45
N GLU A 384 -4.01 -0.97 -18.65
CA GLU A 384 -3.04 0.11 -18.90
C GLU A 384 -3.47 1.39 -18.15
N ARG A 385 -4.78 1.57 -17.97
CA ARG A 385 -5.42 2.63 -17.18
C ARG A 385 -6.50 2.02 -16.31
N VAL A 386 -6.60 2.45 -15.05
CA VAL A 386 -7.60 1.99 -14.08
C VAL A 386 -8.33 3.20 -13.49
N GLY A 387 -9.66 3.21 -13.58
CA GLY A 387 -10.50 4.27 -13.03
C GLY A 387 -11.56 3.72 -12.08
N LEU A 388 -11.54 4.17 -10.83
CA LEU A 388 -12.66 4.03 -9.89
C LEU A 388 -13.36 5.39 -9.84
N LEU A 389 -14.44 5.56 -10.60
CA LEU A 389 -15.16 6.83 -10.69
C LEU A 389 -16.22 6.96 -9.59
N ASP A 390 -16.96 8.07 -9.63
CA ASP A 390 -18.01 8.36 -8.66
C ASP A 390 -19.02 7.22 -8.50
N GLY A 391 -19.32 6.91 -7.24
CA GLY A 391 -20.19 5.79 -6.85
C GLY A 391 -19.53 4.42 -6.80
N ALA A 392 -18.28 4.25 -7.26
CA ALA A 392 -17.58 2.97 -7.23
C ALA A 392 -17.40 2.45 -5.79
N LYS A 393 -17.76 1.19 -5.56
CA LYS A 393 -17.62 0.54 -4.25
C LYS A 393 -16.98 -0.82 -4.38
N VAL A 394 -15.79 -0.96 -3.81
CA VAL A 394 -15.05 -2.23 -3.76
C VAL A 394 -14.99 -2.69 -2.31
N ASP A 395 -15.59 -3.84 -1.99
CA ASP A 395 -15.64 -4.36 -0.63
C ASP A 395 -15.02 -5.76 -0.54
N ALA A 396 -13.93 -5.87 0.22
CA ALA A 396 -13.23 -7.09 0.57
C ALA A 396 -13.10 -7.22 2.10
N SER A 397 -14.06 -6.69 2.86
CA SER A 397 -14.07 -6.78 4.33
C SER A 397 -14.37 -8.21 4.84
N GLY A 398 -14.03 -8.53 6.08
CA GLY A 398 -14.32 -9.85 6.68
C GLY A 398 -14.40 -9.85 8.20
N GLY A 399 -15.15 -10.77 8.79
CA GLY A 399 -15.28 -10.87 10.26
C GLY A 399 -13.98 -11.20 10.99
N ALA A 400 -13.23 -12.17 10.47
CA ALA A 400 -11.96 -12.64 11.05
C ALA A 400 -10.71 -12.03 10.39
N GLY A 401 -10.88 -10.95 9.64
CA GLY A 401 -9.80 -10.23 8.97
C GLY A 401 -10.20 -9.71 7.60
N GLY A 402 -9.60 -8.59 7.21
CA GLY A 402 -9.77 -8.00 5.90
C GLY A 402 -9.16 -8.84 4.77
N GLY A 403 -9.67 -8.64 3.56
CA GLY A 403 -9.20 -9.25 2.33
C GLY A 403 -8.07 -8.46 1.65
N THR A 404 -8.03 -8.50 0.32
CA THR A 404 -7.03 -7.79 -0.49
C THR A 404 -7.68 -7.10 -1.68
N VAL A 405 -7.32 -5.83 -1.92
CA VAL A 405 -7.72 -5.08 -3.12
C VAL A 405 -6.49 -4.52 -3.81
N LEU A 406 -6.31 -4.82 -5.09
CA LEU A 406 -5.22 -4.36 -5.94
C LEU A 406 -5.81 -3.55 -7.09
N ALA A 407 -5.55 -2.24 -7.13
CA ALA A 407 -5.99 -1.34 -8.20
C ALA A 407 -4.77 -0.78 -8.93
N GLY A 408 -4.59 -1.18 -10.19
CA GLY A 408 -3.49 -0.71 -11.05
C GLY A 408 -2.09 -1.25 -10.73
N GLY A 409 -1.94 -2.16 -9.77
CA GLY A 409 -0.67 -2.82 -9.47
C GLY A 409 -0.68 -3.54 -8.13
N ASP A 410 0.47 -4.07 -7.76
CA ASP A 410 0.73 -4.69 -6.44
C ASP A 410 1.77 -3.86 -5.67
N TYR A 411 2.08 -4.26 -4.43
CA TYR A 411 3.01 -3.61 -3.50
C TYR A 411 4.27 -3.06 -4.18
N LEU A 412 4.51 -1.76 -4.04
CA LEU A 412 5.61 -1.01 -4.68
C LEU A 412 5.70 -1.18 -6.21
N GLY A 413 4.60 -1.52 -6.88
CA GLY A 413 4.57 -1.85 -8.31
C GLY A 413 5.23 -3.19 -8.66
N GLY A 414 5.19 -4.16 -7.72
CA GLY A 414 5.82 -5.46 -7.88
C GLY A 414 7.36 -5.45 -7.82
N ARG A 415 7.96 -4.35 -7.34
CA ARG A 415 9.41 -4.25 -7.10
C ARG A 415 9.80 -4.98 -5.82
N THR A 416 11.01 -5.55 -5.80
CA THR A 416 11.60 -6.06 -4.54
C THR A 416 11.84 -4.87 -3.59
N PRO A 417 11.21 -4.82 -2.39
CA PRO A 417 11.42 -3.76 -1.42
C PRO A 417 12.88 -3.66 -0.94
N SER A 418 13.27 -2.45 -0.51
CA SER A 418 14.51 -2.23 0.23
C SER A 418 14.54 -3.05 1.53
N ALA A 419 15.70 -3.18 2.18
CA ALA A 419 15.80 -3.95 3.43
C ALA A 419 14.80 -3.47 4.49
N ASP A 420 14.59 -2.16 4.56
CA ASP A 420 13.78 -1.49 5.57
C ASP A 420 12.27 -1.57 5.27
N LEU A 421 11.88 -1.63 3.99
CA LEU A 421 10.48 -1.77 3.56
C LEU A 421 9.98 -3.23 3.48
N LYS A 422 10.85 -4.24 3.63
CA LYS A 422 10.50 -5.68 3.49
C LYS A 422 9.42 -6.19 4.44
N ASN A 423 9.18 -5.49 5.54
CA ASN A 423 8.28 -5.95 6.60
C ASN A 423 6.93 -5.21 6.62
N LEU A 424 6.72 -4.19 5.78
CA LEU A 424 5.48 -3.41 5.77
C LEU A 424 4.32 -4.15 5.10
N ALA A 425 4.57 -4.78 3.95
CA ALA A 425 3.59 -5.60 3.24
C ALA A 425 4.29 -6.69 2.41
N LYS A 426 3.48 -7.62 1.88
CA LYS A 426 3.94 -8.69 0.99
C LYS A 426 3.44 -8.45 -0.43
N GLN A 427 4.37 -8.56 -1.37
CA GLN A 427 4.08 -8.77 -2.79
C GLN A 427 3.24 -10.04 -2.99
N GLU A 428 2.35 -10.04 -3.97
CA GLU A 428 1.67 -11.23 -4.47
C GLU A 428 2.67 -12.25 -5.01
N ALA A 429 2.34 -13.54 -4.91
CA ALA A 429 3.18 -14.62 -5.43
C ALA A 429 3.21 -14.66 -6.96
N GLU A 430 2.11 -14.28 -7.60
CA GLU A 430 1.98 -14.21 -9.06
C GLU A 430 2.17 -12.76 -9.54
N PRO A 431 2.91 -12.51 -10.63
CA PRO A 431 3.14 -11.16 -11.15
C PRO A 431 1.84 -10.44 -11.51
N VAL A 432 1.64 -9.26 -10.94
CA VAL A 432 0.51 -8.37 -11.23
C VAL A 432 0.93 -7.32 -12.29
N LYS A 433 0.06 -7.04 -13.25
CA LYS A 433 0.26 -5.97 -14.25
C LYS A 433 0.13 -4.60 -13.59
N ASN A 434 1.13 -3.73 -13.76
CA ASN A 434 1.00 -2.32 -13.41
C ASN A 434 0.25 -1.56 -14.51
N ALA A 435 -0.62 -0.63 -14.10
CA ALA A 435 -1.20 0.38 -14.95
C ALA A 435 -0.24 1.57 -15.09
N LYS A 436 -0.32 2.31 -16.21
CA LYS A 436 0.33 3.62 -16.34
C LYS A 436 -0.38 4.68 -15.52
N ALA A 437 -1.72 4.66 -15.52
CA ALA A 437 -2.51 5.62 -14.79
C ALA A 437 -3.61 4.95 -13.95
N THR A 438 -3.71 5.33 -12.68
CA THR A 438 -4.74 4.85 -11.75
C THR A 438 -5.43 6.05 -11.09
N VAL A 439 -6.74 6.18 -11.25
CA VAL A 439 -7.51 7.33 -10.75
C VAL A 439 -8.69 6.86 -9.91
N MET A 440 -8.82 7.38 -8.71
CA MET A 440 -9.92 7.12 -7.78
C MET A 440 -10.61 8.43 -7.39
N ALA A 441 -11.86 8.60 -7.83
CA ALA A 441 -12.67 9.80 -7.62
C ALA A 441 -13.09 10.01 -6.15
N GLU A 442 -13.53 11.23 -5.81
CA GLU A 442 -13.87 11.65 -4.44
C GLU A 442 -14.93 10.78 -3.77
N THR A 443 -15.91 10.25 -4.52
CA THR A 443 -16.99 9.42 -3.95
C THR A 443 -16.76 7.90 -4.11
N ALA A 444 -15.60 7.50 -4.63
CA ALA A 444 -15.21 6.09 -4.70
C ALA A 444 -14.75 5.58 -3.32
N GLU A 445 -15.03 4.30 -3.03
CA GLU A 445 -14.74 3.67 -1.75
C GLU A 445 -14.10 2.28 -1.96
N ILE A 446 -12.99 2.01 -1.27
CA ILE A 446 -12.41 0.66 -1.15
C ILE A 446 -12.38 0.25 0.32
N LYS A 447 -12.89 -0.94 0.63
CA LYS A 447 -12.86 -1.55 1.96
C LYS A 447 -12.16 -2.89 1.96
N ALA A 448 -11.35 -3.10 2.99
CA ALA A 448 -10.77 -4.37 3.41
C ALA A 448 -10.73 -4.40 4.95
N ASP A 449 -11.84 -4.02 5.59
CA ASP A 449 -11.93 -3.96 7.06
C ASP A 449 -12.01 -5.36 7.67
N ALA A 450 -11.44 -5.53 8.86
CA ALA A 450 -11.86 -6.57 9.79
C ALA A 450 -13.06 -6.07 10.63
N THR A 451 -14.17 -6.80 10.61
CA THR A 451 -15.43 -6.31 11.21
C THR A 451 -15.72 -6.87 12.60
N VAL A 452 -15.04 -7.94 13.04
CA VAL A 452 -15.23 -8.54 14.37
C VAL A 452 -13.92 -8.73 15.12
N ASN A 453 -13.11 -9.73 14.78
CA ASN A 453 -11.88 -10.08 15.48
C ASN A 453 -10.83 -10.61 14.49
N GLY A 454 -9.90 -9.74 14.08
CA GLY A 454 -8.86 -10.03 13.12
C GLY A 454 -8.24 -8.76 12.57
N ASP A 455 -7.14 -8.90 11.84
CA ASP A 455 -6.37 -7.76 11.35
C ASP A 455 -7.00 -7.17 10.08
N GLY A 456 -6.83 -5.86 9.89
CA GLY A 456 -7.22 -5.18 8.66
C GLY A 456 -6.49 -5.74 7.42
N GLY A 457 -7.11 -5.58 6.25
CA GLY A 457 -6.63 -6.16 4.99
C GLY A 457 -5.52 -5.37 4.29
N LYS A 458 -5.24 -5.74 3.03
CA LYS A 458 -4.29 -5.06 2.14
C LYS A 458 -5.05 -4.28 1.06
N ILE A 459 -4.77 -2.99 0.91
CA ILE A 459 -5.26 -2.17 -0.21
C ILE A 459 -4.07 -1.54 -0.93
N ILE A 460 -3.97 -1.74 -2.24
CA ILE A 460 -2.94 -1.12 -3.09
C ILE A 460 -3.64 -0.31 -4.19
N VAL A 461 -3.25 0.96 -4.34
CA VAL A 461 -3.60 1.83 -5.47
C VAL A 461 -2.28 2.30 -6.09
N TRP A 462 -1.88 1.69 -7.21
CA TRP A 462 -0.55 1.85 -7.81
C TRP A 462 -0.61 2.27 -9.29
N SER A 463 0.44 2.92 -9.79
CA SER A 463 0.68 3.12 -11.22
C SER A 463 2.17 3.36 -11.56
N ASP A 464 2.53 3.23 -12.83
CA ASP A 464 3.87 3.49 -13.35
C ASP A 464 4.11 4.95 -13.80
N GLU A 465 3.06 5.76 -14.04
CA GLU A 465 3.17 7.15 -14.53
C GLU A 465 2.34 8.14 -13.69
N TYR A 466 1.07 7.84 -13.38
CA TYR A 466 0.18 8.74 -12.64
C TYR A 466 -0.82 8.04 -11.70
N THR A 467 -0.75 8.32 -10.39
CA THR A 467 -1.80 7.93 -9.43
C THR A 467 -2.52 9.15 -8.90
N GLY A 468 -3.84 9.22 -9.13
CA GLY A 468 -4.73 10.24 -8.58
C GLY A 468 -5.66 9.64 -7.53
N PHE A 469 -5.40 9.93 -6.26
CA PHE A 469 -6.15 9.38 -5.12
C PHE A 469 -6.99 10.48 -4.44
N TYR A 470 -8.31 10.43 -4.63
CA TYR A 470 -9.26 11.42 -4.10
C TYR A 470 -10.36 10.82 -3.21
N GLY A 471 -10.59 9.50 -3.22
CA GLY A 471 -11.66 8.82 -2.48
C GLY A 471 -11.24 8.26 -1.11
N GLU A 472 -12.02 7.29 -0.60
CA GLU A 472 -11.88 6.73 0.75
C GLU A 472 -11.36 5.27 0.75
N LEU A 473 -10.35 4.97 1.59
CA LEU A 473 -9.75 3.64 1.76
C LEU A 473 -9.85 3.19 3.24
N PHE A 474 -10.43 2.02 3.49
CA PHE A 474 -10.60 1.49 4.84
C PHE A 474 -10.00 0.08 4.98
N ALA A 475 -9.03 -0.08 5.87
CA ALA A 475 -8.39 -1.36 6.19
C ALA A 475 -8.26 -1.52 7.71
N ARG A 476 -9.37 -1.36 8.44
CA ARG A 476 -9.35 -1.27 9.91
C ARG A 476 -9.26 -2.63 10.60
N GLY A 477 -8.66 -2.66 11.78
CA GLY A 477 -8.62 -3.81 12.68
C GLY A 477 -9.96 -4.05 13.39
N GLY A 478 -10.23 -5.29 13.78
CA GLY A 478 -11.51 -5.73 14.32
C GLY A 478 -11.89 -5.04 15.65
N VAL A 479 -13.19 -4.77 15.83
CA VAL A 479 -13.71 -4.08 17.03
C VAL A 479 -13.54 -4.87 18.34
N GLN A 480 -13.30 -6.19 18.26
CA GLN A 480 -13.02 -7.06 19.40
C GLN A 480 -11.53 -7.43 19.52
N GLY A 481 -10.71 -7.11 18.51
CA GLY A 481 -9.30 -7.50 18.42
C GLY A 481 -8.77 -7.48 16.99
N GLY A 482 -7.47 -7.22 16.86
CA GLY A 482 -6.71 -7.29 15.61
C GLY A 482 -6.06 -5.96 15.27
N ASP A 483 -4.87 -6.02 14.66
CA ASP A 483 -4.13 -4.84 14.26
C ASP A 483 -4.74 -4.20 12.99
N GLY A 484 -4.41 -2.93 12.76
CA GLY A 484 -4.78 -2.23 11.54
C GLY A 484 -4.07 -2.81 10.32
N GLY A 485 -4.72 -2.69 9.16
CA GLY A 485 -4.21 -3.22 7.90
C GLY A 485 -3.12 -2.38 7.24
N PHE A 486 -2.90 -2.66 5.96
CA PHE A 486 -1.93 -1.96 5.12
C PHE A 486 -2.62 -1.31 3.93
N ILE A 487 -2.36 -0.02 3.73
CA ILE A 487 -2.84 0.76 2.59
C ILE A 487 -1.61 1.32 1.87
N GLU A 488 -1.56 1.21 0.54
CA GLU A 488 -0.59 1.90 -0.30
C GLU A 488 -1.32 2.75 -1.35
N THR A 489 -0.90 4.01 -1.50
CA THR A 489 -1.31 4.88 -2.60
C THR A 489 -0.08 5.57 -3.18
N SER A 490 0.41 5.07 -4.32
CA SER A 490 1.75 5.39 -4.81
C SER A 490 1.78 5.43 -6.35
N SER A 491 2.82 6.05 -6.91
CA SER A 491 3.13 5.97 -8.33
C SER A 491 4.63 6.00 -8.54
N LYS A 492 5.13 5.28 -9.54
CA LYS A 492 6.55 5.31 -9.90
C LYS A 492 7.05 6.70 -10.34
N ASP A 493 6.17 7.59 -10.80
CA ASP A 493 6.52 8.96 -11.20
C ASP A 493 5.67 10.01 -10.44
N ASN A 494 4.41 10.23 -10.82
CA ASN A 494 3.57 11.29 -10.25
C ASN A 494 2.42 10.76 -9.38
N LEU A 495 2.39 11.17 -8.10
CA LEU A 495 1.28 10.90 -7.17
C LEU A 495 0.56 12.20 -6.79
N GLN A 496 -0.76 12.18 -6.81
CA GLN A 496 -1.62 13.24 -6.28
C GLN A 496 -2.53 12.62 -5.21
N ALA A 497 -2.26 12.92 -3.93
CA ALA A 497 -2.95 12.29 -2.80
C ALA A 497 -3.74 13.32 -1.98
N PHE A 498 -5.07 13.27 -2.15
CA PHE A 498 -6.06 14.16 -1.54
C PHE A 498 -7.21 13.42 -0.86
N GLY A 499 -7.36 12.11 -1.10
CA GLY A 499 -8.34 11.25 -0.45
C GLY A 499 -8.05 10.99 1.02
N SER A 500 -8.62 9.91 1.55
CA SER A 500 -8.61 9.55 2.97
C SER A 500 -8.27 8.08 3.16
N ALA A 501 -7.27 7.78 3.99
CA ALA A 501 -6.83 6.43 4.28
C ALA A 501 -6.96 6.14 5.78
N ASN A 502 -7.68 5.07 6.11
CA ASN A 502 -7.96 4.67 7.47
C ASN A 502 -7.67 3.17 7.67
N ALA A 503 -6.51 2.87 8.23
CA ALA A 503 -6.13 1.54 8.72
C ALA A 503 -6.09 1.49 10.26
N SER A 504 -6.97 2.24 10.94
CA SER A 504 -7.02 2.25 12.41
C SER A 504 -7.41 0.91 13.03
N ALA A 505 -7.08 0.71 14.32
CA ALA A 505 -7.59 -0.42 15.11
C ALA A 505 -8.21 0.08 16.41
N SER A 506 -9.34 -0.51 16.82
CA SER A 506 -9.94 -0.24 18.13
C SER A 506 -9.30 -1.06 19.26
N VAL A 507 -8.75 -2.24 18.93
CA VAL A 507 -8.12 -3.17 19.88
C VAL A 507 -6.91 -3.82 19.21
N GLY A 508 -5.77 -3.13 19.22
CA GLY A 508 -4.55 -3.54 18.55
C GLY A 508 -3.63 -2.34 18.32
N LYS A 509 -2.65 -2.49 17.44
CA LYS A 509 -1.88 -1.37 16.88
C LYS A 509 -2.61 -0.77 15.68
N GLY A 510 -2.45 0.54 15.48
CA GLY A 510 -2.82 1.18 14.22
C GLY A 510 -2.03 0.59 13.05
N GLY A 511 -2.67 0.54 11.89
CA GLY A 511 -2.08 0.08 10.64
C GLY A 511 -1.25 1.16 9.96
N MET A 512 -0.83 0.88 8.73
CA MET A 512 0.09 1.73 7.98
C MET A 512 -0.53 2.21 6.67
N TRP A 513 -0.31 3.49 6.36
CA TRP A 513 -0.50 4.04 5.02
C TRP A 513 0.86 4.42 4.40
N LEU A 514 1.21 3.77 3.30
CA LEU A 514 2.42 4.01 2.52
C LEU A 514 2.13 4.86 1.28
N LEU A 515 3.01 5.83 1.00
CA LEU A 515 3.09 6.54 -0.26
C LEU A 515 4.55 6.51 -0.75
N ASP A 516 4.82 6.06 -1.98
CA ASP A 516 6.16 5.96 -2.58
C ASP A 516 6.25 6.65 -3.97
N PRO A 517 6.39 8.00 -4.04
CA PRO A 517 6.51 8.74 -5.31
C PRO A 517 7.98 8.98 -5.72
N GLN A 518 8.23 9.88 -6.67
CA GLN A 518 9.56 10.44 -6.93
C GLN A 518 9.87 11.62 -5.99
N ASN A 519 9.82 12.88 -6.43
CA ASN A 519 9.81 14.01 -5.48
C ASN A 519 8.42 14.15 -4.85
N VAL A 520 8.36 14.64 -3.61
CA VAL A 520 7.12 14.93 -2.88
C VAL A 520 7.12 16.37 -2.37
N SER A 521 6.01 17.07 -2.59
CA SER A 521 5.68 18.34 -1.94
C SER A 521 4.44 18.18 -1.04
N ILE A 522 4.62 18.30 0.28
CA ILE A 522 3.54 18.34 1.26
C ILE A 522 3.02 19.78 1.35
N ILE A 523 1.93 20.06 0.64
CA ILE A 523 1.41 21.41 0.37
C ILE A 523 -0.13 21.41 0.28
N THR A 524 -0.74 22.54 0.65
CA THR A 524 -2.19 22.75 0.51
C THR A 524 -2.57 23.11 -0.93
N GLY A 525 -3.60 22.44 -1.47
CA GLY A 525 -4.25 22.83 -2.73
C GLY A 525 -3.45 22.61 -4.01
N GLY A 526 -2.83 21.43 -4.18
CA GLY A 526 -2.18 21.05 -5.44
C GLY A 526 -3.15 21.01 -6.64
N THR A 527 -2.60 21.12 -7.86
CA THR A 527 -3.39 21.36 -9.08
C THR A 527 -3.07 20.37 -10.21
N GLY A 528 -4.10 20.00 -10.96
CA GLY A 528 -4.01 19.29 -12.24
C GLY A 528 -5.35 19.34 -12.97
N THR A 529 -5.38 19.00 -14.25
CA THR A 529 -6.59 19.12 -15.08
C THR A 529 -6.95 17.77 -15.70
N LEU A 530 -8.23 17.38 -15.62
CA LEU A 530 -8.71 16.14 -16.22
C LEU A 530 -9.19 16.41 -17.66
N ASN A 531 -8.44 15.93 -18.65
CA ASN A 531 -8.63 16.23 -20.07
C ASN A 531 -8.94 14.93 -20.84
N ALA A 532 -10.17 14.82 -21.35
CA ALA A 532 -10.66 13.64 -22.10
C ALA A 532 -10.46 12.28 -21.38
N GLY A 533 -10.51 12.27 -20.04
CA GLY A 533 -10.29 11.06 -19.22
C GLY A 533 -8.83 10.79 -18.85
N VAL A 534 -7.88 11.57 -19.39
CA VAL A 534 -6.46 11.56 -18.99
C VAL A 534 -6.23 12.71 -18.02
N PHE A 535 -5.65 12.45 -16.85
CA PHE A 535 -5.24 13.51 -15.94
C PHE A 535 -3.89 14.09 -16.38
N ASP A 536 -3.82 15.41 -16.47
CA ASP A 536 -2.63 16.18 -16.81
C ASP A 536 -2.12 16.89 -15.54
N PRO A 537 -1.05 16.38 -14.90
CA PRO A 537 -0.50 16.97 -13.68
C PRO A 537 0.20 18.30 -14.00
N SER A 538 -0.15 19.37 -13.27
CA SER A 538 0.44 20.69 -13.54
C SER A 538 1.89 20.84 -13.06
N THR A 539 2.40 19.87 -12.30
CA THR A 539 3.78 19.80 -11.80
C THR A 539 4.30 18.35 -11.87
N PRO A 540 5.60 18.14 -12.15
CA PRO A 540 6.19 16.80 -12.16
C PRO A 540 6.31 16.18 -10.76
N ASP A 541 6.50 17.00 -9.73
CA ASP A 541 6.55 16.55 -8.34
C ASP A 541 5.17 16.03 -7.89
N ALA A 542 5.17 14.99 -7.06
CA ALA A 542 3.98 14.51 -6.38
C ALA A 542 3.49 15.54 -5.34
N THR A 543 2.18 15.66 -5.15
CA THR A 543 1.63 16.52 -4.08
C THR A 543 0.73 15.73 -3.12
N ILE A 544 0.89 16.02 -1.83
CA ILE A 544 0.14 15.40 -0.74
C ILE A 544 -0.41 16.51 0.16
N ALA A 545 -1.71 16.51 0.42
CA ALA A 545 -2.32 17.49 1.32
C ALA A 545 -1.94 17.21 2.80
N PRO A 546 -1.43 18.20 3.56
CA PRO A 546 -1.14 18.01 4.99
C PRO A 546 -2.37 17.59 5.80
N ALA A 547 -3.56 18.07 5.42
CA ALA A 547 -4.82 17.72 6.05
C ALA A 547 -5.15 16.22 5.95
N THR A 548 -4.81 15.59 4.83
CA THR A 548 -4.98 14.13 4.63
C THR A 548 -4.02 13.34 5.54
N ILE A 549 -2.76 13.76 5.64
CA ILE A 549 -1.78 13.14 6.55
C ILE A 549 -2.26 13.26 8.01
N VAL A 550 -2.72 14.45 8.41
CA VAL A 550 -3.27 14.69 9.76
C VAL A 550 -4.50 13.83 10.02
N ALA A 551 -5.43 13.71 9.07
CA ALA A 551 -6.63 12.90 9.22
C ALA A 551 -6.32 11.40 9.40
N ALA A 552 -5.32 10.86 8.70
CA ALA A 552 -4.86 9.49 8.89
C ALA A 552 -4.26 9.29 10.30
N LEU A 553 -3.36 10.18 10.73
CA LEU A 553 -2.70 10.12 12.05
C LEU A 553 -3.70 10.28 13.21
N ASP A 554 -4.54 11.32 13.20
CA ASP A 554 -5.61 11.51 14.20
C ASP A 554 -6.70 10.42 14.14
N GLY A 555 -6.83 9.75 12.99
CA GLY A 555 -7.67 8.57 12.83
C GLY A 555 -7.09 7.28 13.43
N GLY A 556 -5.79 7.24 13.75
CA GLY A 556 -5.11 6.06 14.30
C GLY A 556 -4.36 5.21 13.26
N THR A 557 -3.96 5.81 12.13
CA THR A 557 -3.16 5.19 11.07
C THR A 557 -1.77 5.84 11.02
N SER A 558 -0.70 5.07 11.15
CA SER A 558 0.67 5.57 10.95
C SER A 558 0.92 5.84 9.46
N VAL A 559 1.73 6.84 9.14
CA VAL A 559 1.98 7.28 7.76
C VAL A 559 3.47 7.19 7.42
N THR A 560 3.78 6.50 6.32
CA THR A 560 5.13 6.46 5.73
C THR A 560 5.09 7.05 4.33
N ILE A 561 5.89 8.09 4.10
CA ILE A 561 6.15 8.66 2.78
C ILE A 561 7.58 8.33 2.42
N THR A 562 7.79 7.46 1.44
CA THR A 562 9.10 7.18 0.85
C THR A 562 9.24 7.86 -0.50
N THR A 563 10.44 7.83 -1.08
CA THR A 563 10.65 8.28 -2.47
C THR A 563 11.59 7.34 -3.23
N GLY A 564 11.32 7.13 -4.51
CA GLY A 564 12.21 6.43 -5.42
C GLY A 564 13.51 7.19 -5.74
N SER A 565 14.57 6.42 -6.05
CA SER A 565 15.87 6.90 -6.54
C SER A 565 16.07 6.74 -8.06
N THR A 566 15.02 6.33 -8.78
CA THR A 566 15.10 6.00 -10.22
C THR A 566 14.18 6.89 -11.04
N GLY A 567 14.74 7.90 -11.72
CA GLY A 567 13.96 8.79 -12.58
C GLY A 567 14.77 10.00 -13.06
N THR A 568 14.07 11.04 -13.51
CA THR A 568 14.64 12.38 -13.76
C THR A 568 14.60 13.28 -12.53
N GLN A 569 13.76 12.92 -11.56
CA GLN A 569 13.59 13.58 -10.28
C GLN A 569 14.65 13.09 -9.29
N ALA A 570 14.86 13.85 -8.21
CA ALA A 570 15.99 13.62 -7.31
C ALA A 570 15.62 12.77 -6.07
N GLY A 571 14.34 12.44 -5.86
CA GLY A 571 13.86 11.74 -4.67
C GLY A 571 13.89 12.61 -3.41
N ASN A 572 13.44 13.87 -3.53
CA ASN A 572 13.38 14.82 -2.41
C ASN A 572 11.97 14.86 -1.78
N ILE A 573 11.88 15.05 -0.46
CA ILE A 573 10.63 15.37 0.25
C ILE A 573 10.69 16.82 0.75
N THR A 574 9.73 17.65 0.34
CA THR A 574 9.59 19.05 0.78
C THR A 574 8.31 19.24 1.59
N VAL A 575 8.44 19.68 2.84
CA VAL A 575 7.34 20.04 3.74
C VAL A 575 7.11 21.55 3.66
N ALA A 576 6.18 21.96 2.80
CA ALA A 576 5.86 23.37 2.59
C ALA A 576 4.81 23.91 3.56
N ASN A 577 3.91 23.07 4.05
CA ASN A 577 2.88 23.40 5.03
C ASN A 577 2.89 22.42 6.21
N SER A 578 2.45 22.89 7.37
CA SER A 578 2.55 22.15 8.64
C SER A 578 1.68 20.90 8.69
N VAL A 579 2.22 19.85 9.33
CA VAL A 579 1.50 18.64 9.74
C VAL A 579 1.33 18.72 11.25
N THR A 580 0.11 18.89 11.75
CA THR A 580 -0.16 19.07 13.18
C THR A 580 -1.40 18.28 13.56
N THR A 581 -1.24 17.28 14.42
CA THR A 581 -2.32 16.40 14.89
C THR A 581 -2.97 16.96 16.15
N GLY A 582 -4.16 16.44 16.48
CA GLY A 582 -4.89 16.73 17.72
C GLY A 582 -4.34 16.03 18.96
N GLY A 583 -3.36 15.13 18.82
CA GLY A 583 -2.69 14.47 19.94
C GLY A 583 -3.47 13.33 20.62
N ASN A 584 -4.46 12.76 19.92
CA ASN A 584 -5.41 11.79 20.47
C ASN A 584 -5.06 10.31 20.17
N THR A 585 -3.98 10.07 19.45
CA THR A 585 -3.59 8.75 18.93
C THR A 585 -2.12 8.44 19.20
N ASN A 586 -1.73 7.17 19.07
CA ASN A 586 -0.34 6.74 19.05
C ASN A 586 -0.03 6.26 17.62
N THR A 587 0.47 7.17 16.79
CA THR A 587 0.73 6.96 15.35
C THR A 587 2.02 7.66 14.95
N ASP A 588 2.75 7.03 14.04
CA ASP A 588 4.07 7.47 13.62
C ASP A 588 4.02 8.19 12.27
N LEU A 589 4.92 9.16 12.07
CA LEU A 589 5.16 9.79 10.77
C LEU A 589 6.60 9.53 10.32
N THR A 590 6.76 8.78 9.24
CA THR A 590 8.06 8.56 8.59
C THR A 590 8.10 9.27 7.24
N LEU A 591 9.09 10.15 7.04
CA LEU A 591 9.46 10.74 5.75
C LEU A 591 10.84 10.19 5.38
N ALA A 592 10.92 9.34 4.35
CA ALA A 592 12.15 8.67 3.92
C ALA A 592 12.50 9.04 2.47
N ALA A 593 13.30 10.09 2.33
CA ALA A 593 13.76 10.58 1.03
C ALA A 593 15.00 9.81 0.55
N ALA A 594 15.02 9.43 -0.72
CA ALA A 594 16.20 8.88 -1.38
C ALA A 594 17.34 9.91 -1.40
N ASN A 595 17.01 11.21 -1.44
CA ASN A 595 17.96 12.30 -1.37
C ASN A 595 17.64 13.25 -0.21
N ASN A 596 17.09 14.45 -0.45
CA ASN A 596 16.94 15.47 0.60
C ASN A 596 15.55 15.53 1.23
N ILE A 597 15.51 15.89 2.51
CA ILE A 597 14.30 16.33 3.21
C ILE A 597 14.42 17.83 3.50
N VAL A 598 13.44 18.62 3.10
CA VAL A 598 13.42 20.07 3.31
C VAL A 598 12.14 20.47 4.05
N LEU A 599 12.27 21.07 5.23
CA LEU A 599 11.14 21.67 5.95
C LEU A 599 11.23 23.20 5.80
N ASN A 600 10.27 23.79 5.09
CA ASN A 600 10.27 25.21 4.77
C ASN A 600 10.15 26.09 6.03
N ALA A 601 10.64 27.33 5.94
CA ALA A 601 10.54 28.30 7.04
C ALA A 601 9.07 28.55 7.41
N GLY A 602 8.73 28.34 8.69
CA GLY A 602 7.36 28.45 9.21
C GLY A 602 6.53 27.17 9.16
N ALA A 603 7.02 26.09 8.54
CA ALA A 603 6.42 24.77 8.68
C ALA A 603 6.63 24.21 10.10
N VAL A 604 5.73 23.32 10.52
CA VAL A 604 5.76 22.60 11.80
C VAL A 604 5.38 21.15 11.56
N ILE A 605 6.06 20.20 12.20
CA ILE A 605 5.60 18.83 12.37
C ILE A 605 5.28 18.64 13.85
N ASN A 606 4.04 18.36 14.21
CA ASN A 606 3.60 18.24 15.59
C ASN A 606 2.65 17.06 15.77
N LEU A 607 3.18 15.98 16.34
CA LEU A 607 2.49 14.76 16.76
C LEU A 607 2.43 14.67 18.30
N ALA A 608 2.23 15.79 19.00
CA ALA A 608 2.18 15.86 20.47
C ALA A 608 1.02 15.03 21.05
N SER A 609 1.26 13.73 21.26
CA SER A 609 0.32 12.79 21.86
C SER A 609 0.51 12.63 23.36
N ASN A 610 -0.59 12.63 24.11
CA ASN A 610 -0.63 12.33 25.54
C ASN A 610 -0.66 10.82 25.84
N LEU A 611 -0.86 9.97 24.81
CA LEU A 611 -0.92 8.51 24.96
C LEU A 611 0.47 7.84 24.91
N GLY A 612 1.50 8.60 24.55
CA GLY A 612 2.86 8.10 24.31
C GLY A 612 3.03 7.51 22.90
N GLY A 613 4.28 7.23 22.55
CA GLY A 613 4.70 6.40 21.41
C GLY A 613 4.74 7.03 20.02
N ALA A 614 4.11 8.19 19.79
CA ALA A 614 4.03 8.81 18.46
C ALA A 614 5.40 9.32 17.97
N ASP A 615 6.08 8.52 17.14
CA ASP A 615 7.43 8.76 16.65
C ASP A 615 7.42 9.59 15.34
N ILE A 616 8.50 10.35 15.12
CA ILE A 616 8.74 11.11 13.87
C ILE A 616 10.11 10.71 13.32
N SER A 617 10.16 10.12 12.13
CA SER A 617 11.41 9.77 11.47
C SER A 617 11.59 10.56 10.17
N LEU A 618 12.64 11.37 10.09
CA LEU A 618 13.09 12.02 8.86
C LEU A 618 14.38 11.32 8.41
N LEU A 619 14.33 10.58 7.31
CA LEU A 619 15.41 9.75 6.79
C LEU A 619 15.79 10.22 5.38
N ALA A 620 16.79 11.09 5.27
CA ALA A 620 17.44 11.43 4.00
C ALA A 620 18.49 10.35 3.63
N ASP A 621 18.88 10.26 2.35
CA ASP A 621 19.78 9.21 1.82
C ASP A 621 19.23 7.78 2.05
N PHE A 622 17.92 7.60 1.94
CA PHE A 622 17.24 6.31 2.16
C PHE A 622 17.57 5.26 1.08
N ASP A 623 18.13 5.67 -0.06
CA ASP A 623 18.64 4.75 -1.08
C ASP A 623 20.08 4.27 -0.81
N GLY A 624 20.76 4.87 0.17
CA GLY A 624 22.15 4.55 0.52
C GLY A 624 23.18 4.99 -0.52
N SER A 625 22.85 5.97 -1.37
CA SER A 625 23.75 6.55 -2.36
C SER A 625 24.94 7.29 -1.75
N GLY A 626 24.87 7.66 -0.46
CA GLY A 626 25.84 8.52 0.20
C GLY A 626 25.56 10.01 -0.08
N SER A 627 24.34 10.34 -0.51
CA SER A 627 23.91 11.71 -0.77
C SER A 627 22.49 11.98 -0.27
N GLY A 628 22.37 12.84 0.74
CA GLY A 628 21.08 13.31 1.22
C GLY A 628 21.23 14.20 2.45
N THR A 629 20.47 15.29 2.51
CA THR A 629 20.52 16.26 3.61
C THR A 629 19.13 16.51 4.19
N ILE A 630 19.09 16.87 5.48
CA ILE A 630 17.86 17.38 6.12
C ILE A 630 18.04 18.89 6.36
N THR A 631 17.33 19.73 5.63
CA THR A 631 17.36 21.19 5.83
C THR A 631 16.11 21.64 6.59
N THR A 632 16.27 22.18 7.81
CA THR A 632 15.10 22.56 8.62
C THR A 632 15.35 23.74 9.58
N SER A 633 14.39 24.67 9.59
CA SER A 633 14.19 25.66 10.66
C SER A 633 12.80 25.53 11.30
N ALA A 634 12.13 24.39 11.07
CA ALA A 634 10.79 24.12 11.56
C ALA A 634 10.77 23.71 13.05
N THR A 635 9.59 23.77 13.67
CA THR A 635 9.38 23.07 14.95
C THR A 635 8.99 21.61 14.66
N ILE A 636 9.61 20.66 15.35
CA ILE A 636 9.30 19.23 15.31
C ILE A 636 8.95 18.80 16.73
N THR A 637 7.75 18.28 16.95
CA THR A 637 7.27 17.84 18.27
C THR A 637 6.68 16.44 18.17
N ALA A 638 7.23 15.47 18.88
CA ALA A 638 6.72 14.10 18.99
C ALA A 638 5.84 13.92 20.24
N GLY A 639 5.30 12.71 20.44
CA GLY A 639 4.54 12.37 21.65
C GLY A 639 5.38 12.44 22.93
N THR A 640 4.71 12.45 24.10
CA THR A 640 5.37 12.55 25.43
C THR A 640 6.35 11.42 25.73
N THR A 641 6.23 10.27 25.06
CA THR A 641 7.21 9.17 25.06
C THR A 641 7.74 8.83 23.67
N GLY A 642 7.50 9.71 22.69
CA GLY A 642 7.90 9.52 21.30
C GLY A 642 9.36 9.92 21.05
N THR A 643 9.88 9.41 19.94
CA THR A 643 11.25 9.56 19.45
C THR A 643 11.25 10.38 18.17
N VAL A 644 12.18 11.33 18.05
CA VAL A 644 12.46 12.01 16.77
C VAL A 644 13.78 11.46 16.20
N THR A 645 13.72 10.78 15.06
CA THR A 645 14.90 10.28 14.34
C THR A 645 15.20 11.19 13.16
N LEU A 646 16.45 11.65 13.04
CA LEU A 646 16.94 12.52 11.96
C LEU A 646 18.20 11.90 11.33
N GLN A 647 18.09 11.41 10.10
CA GLN A 647 19.15 10.68 9.39
C GLN A 647 19.48 11.32 8.03
N GLY A 648 20.76 11.37 7.64
CA GLY A 648 21.18 11.83 6.31
C GLY A 648 22.70 11.97 6.18
N SER A 649 23.27 11.58 5.05
CA SER A 649 24.73 11.53 4.84
C SER A 649 25.43 12.88 4.69
N GLY A 650 24.69 13.97 4.47
CA GLY A 650 25.21 15.33 4.47
C GLY A 650 24.64 16.22 5.58
N THR A 651 24.84 17.53 5.44
CA THR A 651 24.54 18.52 6.48
C THR A 651 23.07 18.55 6.89
N ILE A 652 22.77 18.14 8.13
CA ILE A 652 21.50 18.51 8.77
C ILE A 652 21.62 19.97 9.24
N GLY A 653 21.08 20.90 8.44
CA GLY A 653 21.13 22.33 8.74
C GLY A 653 20.05 22.69 9.77
N THR A 654 20.43 22.93 11.04
CA THR A 654 19.48 23.11 12.14
C THR A 654 19.34 24.56 12.61
N GLY A 655 18.23 25.19 12.22
CA GLY A 655 17.56 26.23 13.01
C GLY A 655 16.35 25.71 13.80
N ALA A 656 16.05 24.41 13.65
CA ALA A 656 14.85 23.75 14.13
C ALA A 656 14.74 23.61 15.65
N LEU A 657 13.50 23.62 16.14
CA LEU A 657 13.14 23.35 17.54
C LEU A 657 12.61 21.93 17.63
N VAL A 658 13.35 21.01 18.25
CA VAL A 658 12.91 19.60 18.41
C VAL A 658 12.48 19.33 19.84
N THR A 659 11.28 18.78 20.03
CA THR A 659 10.69 18.39 21.33
C THR A 659 10.20 16.94 21.29
N ALA A 660 10.77 16.08 22.12
CA ALA A 660 10.47 14.65 22.18
C ALA A 660 10.95 14.06 23.51
N GLN A 661 10.60 12.80 23.81
CA GLN A 661 11.30 12.08 24.89
C GLN A 661 12.74 11.79 24.49
N ASN A 662 12.93 11.23 23.29
CA ASN A 662 14.22 10.85 22.73
C ASN A 662 14.45 11.57 21.40
N VAL A 663 15.69 11.97 21.10
CA VAL A 663 16.06 12.51 19.78
C VAL A 663 17.32 11.78 19.31
N VAL A 664 17.25 11.18 18.12
CA VAL A 664 18.29 10.33 17.54
C VAL A 664 18.81 11.00 16.26
N PHE A 665 20.13 11.17 16.16
CA PHE A 665 20.79 11.72 14.97
C PHE A 665 21.68 10.67 14.31
N GLN A 666 21.59 10.55 12.98
CA GLN A 666 22.36 9.59 12.19
C GLN A 666 22.88 10.23 10.90
N GLY A 667 24.00 10.97 10.97
CA GLY A 667 24.73 11.42 9.78
C GLY A 667 25.24 12.87 9.85
N ALA A 668 25.96 13.28 8.80
CA ALA A 668 27.05 14.26 8.90
C ALA A 668 26.61 15.73 9.09
N LEU A 669 26.37 16.15 10.33
CA LEU A 669 26.09 17.56 10.66
C LEU A 669 27.33 18.44 10.39
N ALA A 670 27.24 19.42 9.48
CA ALA A 670 28.25 20.47 9.35
C ALA A 670 27.78 21.76 10.04
N GLY A 671 28.68 22.39 10.82
CA GLY A 671 28.58 23.79 11.26
C GLY A 671 27.34 24.21 12.09
N SER A 672 26.57 23.26 12.65
CA SER A 672 25.23 23.52 13.18
C SER A 672 25.10 23.35 14.70
N SER A 673 24.11 24.04 15.30
CA SER A 673 23.77 23.93 16.73
C SER A 673 22.43 23.23 16.94
N ILE A 674 22.40 22.14 17.71
CA ILE A 674 21.18 21.36 17.97
C ILE A 674 20.44 21.91 19.20
N GLY A 675 19.37 22.66 18.95
CA GLY A 675 18.51 23.21 20.00
C GLY A 675 17.39 22.25 20.41
N ILE A 676 17.71 21.20 21.17
CA ILE A 676 16.70 20.29 21.73
C ILE A 676 15.96 20.98 22.88
N ASN A 677 14.64 21.04 22.79
CA ASN A 677 13.75 21.56 23.81
C ASN A 677 13.11 20.41 24.56
N ASP A 678 13.46 20.30 25.83
CA ASP A 678 12.72 19.50 26.79
C ASP A 678 12.21 20.43 27.91
N ALA A 679 10.91 20.30 28.20
CA ALA A 679 10.31 20.80 29.42
C ALA A 679 10.32 19.73 30.54
N THR A 680 10.46 18.44 30.19
CA THR A 680 10.37 17.27 31.09
C THR A 680 11.11 15.99 30.60
N GLY A 681 12.04 16.08 29.63
CA GLY A 681 12.58 14.94 28.85
C GLY A 681 14.03 14.52 29.14
N LEU A 682 14.53 13.54 28.36
CA LEU A 682 15.88 12.95 28.48
C LEU A 682 16.59 12.92 27.11
N VAL A 683 17.57 13.81 26.91
CA VAL A 683 18.42 13.76 25.71
C VAL A 683 19.46 12.65 25.88
N GLN A 684 19.42 11.59 25.07
CA GLN A 684 20.46 10.55 25.07
C GLN A 684 21.43 10.72 23.88
N ILE A 685 22.74 10.62 24.14
CA ILE A 685 23.78 10.70 23.10
C ILE A 685 24.69 9.47 23.16
N SER A 686 24.72 8.71 22.06
CA SER A 686 25.58 7.55 21.88
C SER A 686 26.97 7.90 21.34
N SER A 687 27.92 6.98 21.47
CA SER A 687 29.26 7.11 20.88
C SER A 687 29.18 7.27 19.36
N ALA A 688 28.49 6.35 18.68
CA ALA A 688 28.30 6.37 17.23
C ALA A 688 27.72 7.68 16.69
N ALA A 689 26.74 8.27 17.38
CA ALA A 689 26.10 9.54 16.99
C ALA A 689 27.08 10.72 16.88
N LEU A 690 28.24 10.65 17.56
CA LEU A 690 29.26 11.69 17.56
C LEU A 690 30.58 11.28 16.88
N THR A 691 30.97 10.00 16.85
CA THR A 691 32.29 9.56 16.34
C THR A 691 32.28 8.86 14.99
N THR A 692 31.15 8.27 14.59
CA THR A 692 31.02 7.60 13.28
C THR A 692 30.05 8.34 12.37
N ASN A 693 29.07 9.01 12.98
CA ASN A 693 27.94 9.57 12.26
C ASN A 693 28.01 11.11 12.14
N LEU A 694 29.11 11.78 12.52
CA LEU A 694 29.13 13.26 12.65
C LEU A 694 30.42 13.92 12.13
N ALA A 695 30.44 14.31 10.86
CA ALA A 695 31.54 15.09 10.28
C ALA A 695 31.34 16.62 10.44
N ALA A 696 31.56 17.15 11.65
CA ALA A 696 31.43 18.58 11.94
C ALA A 696 32.78 19.35 12.00
N THR A 697 32.70 20.67 11.79
CA THR A 697 33.74 21.64 12.15
C THR A 697 33.12 22.77 12.99
N GLY A 698 33.91 23.46 13.81
CA GLY A 698 33.40 24.49 14.73
C GLY A 698 32.97 23.91 16.08
N THR A 699 31.76 24.24 16.56
CA THR A 699 31.23 23.78 17.86
C THR A 699 29.84 23.16 17.72
N VAL A 700 29.74 21.86 17.96
CA VAL A 700 28.48 21.11 18.08
C VAL A 700 27.84 21.44 19.41
N THR A 701 26.59 21.92 19.39
CA THR A 701 25.82 22.24 20.60
C THR A 701 24.71 21.23 20.83
N VAL A 702 24.51 20.84 22.09
CA VAL A 702 23.42 20.04 22.62
C VAL A 702 22.63 20.88 23.64
N GLY A 703 21.31 20.92 23.51
CA GLY A 703 20.39 21.61 24.44
C GLY A 703 20.23 23.11 24.15
N ARG A 704 19.48 23.81 25.01
CA ARG A 704 19.06 25.21 24.81
C ARG A 704 19.36 26.11 26.00
N ALA A 705 19.50 27.42 25.76
CA ALA A 705 19.75 28.40 26.82
C ALA A 705 18.58 28.57 27.82
N ASP A 706 17.39 28.04 27.50
CA ASP A 706 16.15 28.05 28.29
C ASP A 706 15.68 26.64 28.73
N GLY A 707 16.42 25.57 28.38
CA GLY A 707 16.02 24.18 28.65
C GLY A 707 16.14 23.74 30.12
N THR A 708 15.32 22.77 30.54
CA THR A 708 15.17 22.40 31.96
C THR A 708 15.44 20.94 32.34
N GLY A 709 15.30 19.95 31.44
CA GLY A 709 15.53 18.52 31.77
C GLY A 709 16.91 17.99 31.41
N THR A 710 17.05 16.67 31.25
CA THR A 710 18.35 16.00 31.48
C THR A 710 19.09 15.61 30.20
N ILE A 711 20.38 15.96 30.11
CA ILE A 711 21.28 15.64 29.00
C ILE A 711 22.18 14.45 29.36
N SER A 712 21.82 13.23 28.96
CA SER A 712 22.65 12.03 29.19
C SER A 712 23.58 11.71 28.02
N ILE A 713 24.85 11.45 28.34
CA ILE A 713 25.94 11.18 27.38
C ILE A 713 26.60 9.85 27.73
N GLY A 714 26.89 9.02 26.74
CA GLY A 714 27.81 7.89 26.91
C GLY A 714 27.18 6.57 27.34
N SER A 715 25.85 6.42 27.23
CA SER A 715 25.11 5.18 27.55
C SER A 715 25.53 3.93 26.75
N VAL A 716 26.44 4.07 25.78
CA VAL A 716 27.00 2.99 24.94
C VAL A 716 28.48 3.27 24.62
N GLY A 717 29.36 2.87 25.53
CA GLY A 717 30.80 2.75 25.30
C GLY A 717 31.62 4.05 25.38
N THR A 718 32.91 3.96 24.98
CA THR A 718 33.84 5.09 24.94
C THR A 718 33.40 6.08 23.86
N LEU A 719 33.39 7.37 24.20
CA LEU A 719 33.06 8.46 23.28
C LEU A 719 34.37 9.14 22.83
N ASN A 720 34.98 8.63 21.77
CA ASN A 720 36.30 9.08 21.31
C ASN A 720 36.23 10.12 20.18
N LEU A 721 36.14 11.41 20.51
CA LEU A 721 36.17 12.51 19.55
C LEU A 721 37.59 12.91 19.09
N SER A 722 38.62 12.09 19.31
CA SER A 722 40.02 12.49 19.03
C SER A 722 40.33 12.70 17.54
N GLY A 723 39.60 12.02 16.65
CA GLY A 723 39.70 12.19 15.19
C GLY A 723 38.83 13.32 14.64
N GLU A 724 37.98 13.95 15.46
CA GLU A 724 36.90 14.81 14.97
C GLU A 724 37.31 16.27 14.72
N GLY A 725 36.59 16.93 13.81
CA GLY A 725 36.85 18.32 13.41
C GLY A 725 36.36 19.39 14.39
N TYR A 726 35.59 19.04 15.41
CA TYR A 726 34.75 19.99 16.17
C TYR A 726 35.01 20.04 17.69
N ASN A 727 34.42 21.04 18.33
CA ASN A 727 34.28 21.22 19.78
C ASN A 727 32.87 20.80 20.21
N LEU A 728 32.68 20.34 21.45
CA LEU A 728 31.36 19.97 21.99
C LEU A 728 30.87 21.05 22.96
N ALA A 729 29.58 21.34 22.98
CA ALA A 729 28.96 22.24 23.94
C ALA A 729 27.62 21.69 24.44
N LEU A 730 27.39 21.68 25.75
CA LEU A 730 26.11 21.34 26.37
C LEU A 730 25.51 22.62 26.99
N ARG A 731 24.22 22.89 26.81
CA ARG A 731 23.58 24.09 27.39
C ARG A 731 22.15 23.88 27.90
N GLY A 732 21.79 24.62 28.95
CA GLY A 732 20.53 24.57 29.71
C GLY A 732 20.31 25.86 30.52
N ALA A 733 19.07 26.19 30.87
CA ALA A 733 18.78 27.14 31.96
C ALA A 733 18.79 26.44 33.32
N SER A 734 18.28 25.20 33.37
CA SER A 734 18.30 24.33 34.54
C SER A 734 18.64 22.87 34.21
N SER A 735 18.92 22.55 32.94
CA SER A 735 19.21 21.20 32.48
C SER A 735 20.40 20.56 33.19
N SER A 736 20.16 19.48 33.93
CA SER A 736 21.27 18.65 34.42
C SER A 736 21.86 17.83 33.27
N ALA A 737 23.14 17.48 33.34
CA ALA A 737 23.77 16.56 32.41
C ALA A 737 24.31 15.33 33.15
N VAL A 738 24.35 14.17 32.50
CA VAL A 738 24.72 12.88 33.10
C VAL A 738 25.66 12.12 32.16
N PHE A 739 26.94 12.04 32.52
CA PHE A 739 27.89 11.16 31.84
C PHE A 739 27.73 9.74 32.38
N ASN A 740 27.12 8.85 31.60
CA ASN A 740 26.73 7.50 32.01
C ASN A 740 27.67 6.43 31.44
N PHE A 741 28.98 6.57 31.69
CA PHE A 741 29.99 5.62 31.23
C PHE A 741 30.08 4.40 32.17
N THR A 742 30.13 3.20 31.59
CA THR A 742 30.31 1.93 32.31
C THR A 742 31.70 1.34 32.03
N GLY A 743 32.40 0.79 33.03
CA GLY A 743 33.77 0.28 32.86
C GLY A 743 34.76 1.35 32.37
N ALA A 744 35.88 0.97 31.74
CA ALA A 744 36.98 1.88 31.37
C ALA A 744 36.67 2.88 30.22
N ASN A 745 35.41 3.24 30.01
CA ASN A 745 34.95 4.15 28.96
C ASN A 745 35.08 5.62 29.39
N THR A 746 35.38 6.51 28.43
CA THR A 746 35.64 7.94 28.66
C THR A 746 35.16 8.82 27.49
N LEU A 747 34.93 10.11 27.71
CA LEU A 747 34.88 11.12 26.64
C LEU A 747 36.30 11.62 26.34
N THR A 748 36.82 11.34 25.14
CA THR A 748 38.09 11.89 24.63
C THR A 748 37.82 13.01 23.63
N LEU A 749 38.54 14.14 23.71
CA LEU A 749 38.48 15.20 22.69
C LEU A 749 39.68 15.17 21.73
N LYS A 750 39.50 15.77 20.54
CA LYS A 750 40.59 16.14 19.62
C LYS A 750 41.67 16.98 20.30
N ALA A 751 42.87 16.95 19.74
CA ALA A 751 43.94 17.85 20.15
C ALA A 751 43.52 19.32 19.99
N GLY A 752 43.64 20.13 21.06
CA GLY A 752 43.14 21.51 21.09
C GLY A 752 41.61 21.67 21.05
N GLY A 753 40.84 20.58 21.20
CA GLY A 753 39.38 20.62 21.25
C GLY A 753 38.85 21.17 22.59
N VAL A 754 37.65 21.75 22.55
CA VAL A 754 36.97 22.31 23.73
C VAL A 754 35.66 21.60 24.02
N LEU A 755 35.41 21.26 25.29
CA LEU A 755 34.07 20.96 25.81
C LEU A 755 33.54 22.17 26.59
N THR A 756 32.41 22.74 26.17
CA THR A 756 31.76 23.87 26.86
C THR A 756 30.53 23.38 27.63
N LEU A 757 30.40 23.74 28.91
CA LEU A 757 29.25 23.39 29.75
C LEU A 757 28.54 24.67 30.22
N ASN A 758 27.33 24.90 29.73
CA ASN A 758 26.52 26.09 30.03
C ASN A 758 25.12 25.70 30.52
N LEU A 759 25.07 24.97 31.64
CA LEU A 759 23.88 24.29 32.16
C LEU A 759 22.96 25.16 33.05
N GLY A 760 23.29 26.46 33.22
CA GLY A 760 22.55 27.34 34.13
C GLY A 760 22.57 26.78 35.56
N THR A 761 21.42 26.54 36.17
CA THR A 761 21.31 25.93 37.52
C THR A 761 21.41 24.40 37.54
N GLY A 762 21.52 23.75 36.38
CA GLY A 762 21.57 22.29 36.26
C GLY A 762 22.90 21.68 36.70
N ASN A 763 22.85 20.47 37.26
CA ASN A 763 24.02 19.76 37.78
C ASN A 763 24.67 18.87 36.71
N LEU A 764 25.95 18.55 36.83
CA LEU A 764 26.62 17.49 36.09
C LEU A 764 26.80 16.25 36.99
N PHE A 765 26.35 15.09 36.56
CA PHE A 765 26.47 13.83 37.29
C PHE A 765 27.28 12.77 36.50
N SER A 766 27.95 11.86 37.20
CA SER A 766 28.35 10.54 36.68
C SER A 766 27.88 9.49 37.68
N PRO A 767 27.18 8.41 37.28
CA PRO A 767 26.62 7.42 38.21
C PRO A 767 27.59 6.30 38.60
N GLY A 768 28.86 6.35 38.17
CA GLY A 768 29.95 5.58 38.78
C GLY A 768 30.09 4.10 38.36
N SER A 769 31.00 3.85 37.42
CA SER A 769 31.76 2.59 37.31
C SER A 769 33.09 2.77 36.56
N ALA A 770 33.33 3.94 35.97
CA ALA A 770 34.49 4.20 35.13
C ALA A 770 35.73 4.62 35.91
N THR A 771 36.90 4.48 35.29
CA THR A 771 38.18 4.98 35.83
C THR A 771 38.44 6.44 35.45
N THR A 772 37.79 6.97 34.40
CA THR A 772 37.92 8.37 33.94
C THR A 772 36.74 8.73 33.04
N ASP A 773 35.84 9.63 33.45
CA ASP A 773 34.72 10.11 32.65
C ASP A 773 35.15 11.02 31.48
N PHE A 774 36.20 11.82 31.65
CA PHE A 774 36.71 12.72 30.61
C PHE A 774 38.25 12.74 30.52
N THR A 775 38.77 12.63 29.30
CA THR A 775 40.22 12.65 29.01
C THR A 775 40.56 13.65 27.90
N SER A 776 41.54 14.53 28.12
CA SER A 776 42.11 15.34 27.03
C SER A 776 43.59 15.65 27.22
N THR A 777 44.40 15.37 26.18
CA THR A 777 45.86 15.52 26.21
C THR A 777 46.34 16.94 25.90
N THR A 778 45.59 17.72 25.11
CA THR A 778 45.94 19.12 24.73
C THR A 778 44.73 20.05 24.56
N GLY A 779 43.51 19.58 24.81
CA GLY A 779 42.28 20.38 24.77
C GLY A 779 41.94 21.06 26.09
N GLY A 780 40.68 21.43 26.29
CA GLY A 780 40.21 22.02 27.53
C GLY A 780 38.72 21.88 27.78
N MET A 781 38.30 22.07 29.03
CA MET A 781 36.89 22.21 29.40
C MET A 781 36.64 23.65 29.88
N VAL A 782 35.58 24.27 29.35
CA VAL A 782 35.11 25.60 29.72
C VAL A 782 33.77 25.44 30.42
N ILE A 783 33.68 25.87 31.67
CA ILE A 783 32.48 25.69 32.49
C ILE A 783 31.89 27.06 32.81
N THR A 784 30.58 27.20 32.55
CA THR A 784 29.80 28.43 32.73
C THR A 784 28.50 28.19 33.52
N SER A 785 28.27 26.97 33.98
CA SER A 785 27.15 26.58 34.85
C SER A 785 27.32 27.01 36.31
N ALA A 786 26.18 27.16 37.00
CA ALA A 786 26.07 27.47 38.42
C ALA A 786 25.59 26.27 39.29
N GLY A 787 25.17 25.15 38.67
CA GLY A 787 24.87 23.90 39.37
C GLY A 787 26.12 23.12 39.83
N GLN A 788 25.90 22.04 40.60
CA GLN A 788 26.96 21.15 41.09
C GLN A 788 27.58 20.30 39.97
N ILE A 789 28.82 19.84 40.13
CA ILE A 789 29.50 18.94 39.19
C ILE A 789 30.09 17.76 39.97
N GLY A 790 29.74 16.54 39.55
CA GLY A 790 29.94 15.31 40.32
C GLY A 790 28.80 15.02 41.31
N SER A 791 28.76 13.79 41.83
CA SER A 791 27.84 13.42 42.90
C SER A 791 28.20 14.10 44.23
N ALA A 792 27.19 14.38 45.05
CA ALA A 792 27.38 14.74 46.45
C ALA A 792 27.70 13.52 47.35
N ASP A 793 27.52 12.31 46.84
CA ASP A 793 27.95 11.06 47.45
C ASP A 793 29.29 10.61 46.84
N SER A 794 30.26 10.36 47.72
CA SER A 794 31.57 9.76 47.42
C SER A 794 31.55 8.44 46.64
N SER A 795 30.40 7.76 46.54
CA SER A 795 30.23 6.53 45.77
C SER A 795 30.29 6.71 44.24
N ALA A 796 30.14 7.95 43.72
CA ALA A 796 30.09 8.22 42.28
C ALA A 796 30.77 9.57 41.89
N PRO A 797 32.11 9.66 41.97
CA PRO A 797 32.88 10.85 41.60
C PRO A 797 32.83 11.15 40.08
N PHE A 798 33.06 12.41 39.69
CA PHE A 798 33.26 12.78 38.28
C PHE A 798 34.77 12.81 37.98
N LEU A 799 35.27 11.71 37.42
CA LEU A 799 36.70 11.43 37.28
C LEU A 799 37.25 12.07 36.01
N THR A 800 38.20 13.00 36.10
CA THR A 800 38.68 13.74 34.92
C THR A 800 40.20 13.84 34.85
N SER A 801 40.74 13.67 33.63
CA SER A 801 42.14 13.94 33.30
C SER A 801 42.18 14.99 32.19
N MET A 802 42.41 16.24 32.59
CA MET A 802 42.17 17.40 31.73
C MET A 802 43.44 18.21 31.46
N ALA A 803 43.65 18.60 30.21
CA ALA A 803 44.74 19.50 29.84
C ALA A 803 44.48 20.97 30.21
N ASN A 804 43.24 21.47 30.28
CA ASN A 804 42.96 22.81 30.83
C ASN A 804 41.56 22.86 31.47
N LEU A 805 41.42 23.57 32.61
CA LEU A 805 40.14 23.87 33.26
C LEU A 805 39.95 25.39 33.37
N SER A 806 38.81 25.92 32.91
CA SER A 806 38.52 27.34 33.06
C SER A 806 37.06 27.66 33.42
N GLY A 807 36.89 28.64 34.33
CA GLY A 807 35.62 29.30 34.64
C GLY A 807 35.60 30.74 34.09
N THR A 808 34.46 31.19 33.55
CA THR A 808 34.35 32.52 32.92
C THR A 808 33.17 33.38 33.41
N THR A 809 32.27 32.81 34.22
CA THR A 809 31.07 33.47 34.76
C THR A 809 31.11 33.56 36.29
N THR A 810 30.18 34.30 36.89
CA THR A 810 30.03 34.39 38.36
C THR A 810 29.32 33.16 38.92
N GLY A 811 30.04 32.29 39.61
CA GLY A 811 29.52 31.05 40.21
C GLY A 811 30.62 30.26 40.92
N SER A 812 30.31 29.06 41.42
CA SER A 812 31.29 28.15 42.02
C SER A 812 31.32 26.83 41.25
N ILE A 813 32.42 26.56 40.54
CA ILE A 813 32.73 25.23 39.99
C ILE A 813 33.14 24.36 41.17
N ASN A 814 32.50 23.20 41.37
CA ASN A 814 32.89 22.25 42.40
C ASN A 814 33.24 20.92 41.72
N ILE A 815 34.40 20.35 41.99
CA ILE A 815 34.83 19.04 41.46
C ILE A 815 35.20 18.18 42.66
N THR A 816 34.59 17.00 42.79
CA THR A 816 34.96 16.00 43.81
C THR A 816 35.39 14.71 43.14
N ASP A 817 36.63 14.33 43.39
CA ASP A 817 37.26 13.07 43.00
C ASP A 817 37.43 12.21 44.26
N ALA A 818 37.37 10.88 44.14
CA ALA A 818 37.54 9.95 45.26
C ALA A 818 38.69 8.98 44.94
N GLY A 819 39.92 9.49 44.99
CA GLY A 819 41.13 8.73 44.66
C GLY A 819 42.32 9.61 44.29
N GLY A 820 42.06 10.77 43.68
CA GLY A 820 43.08 11.80 43.46
C GLY A 820 42.92 12.52 42.12
N LEU A 821 42.92 13.84 42.15
CA LEU A 821 42.55 14.73 41.05
C LEU A 821 43.79 15.25 40.30
N THR A 822 43.89 15.02 38.99
CA THR A 822 45.04 15.48 38.16
C THR A 822 44.65 16.44 37.03
N ILE A 823 45.34 17.58 36.93
CA ILE A 823 45.20 18.60 35.88
C ILE A 823 46.54 18.75 35.13
N ASN A 824 46.57 18.46 33.84
CA ASN A 824 47.80 18.37 33.03
C ASN A 824 48.23 19.68 32.36
N GLY A 825 47.53 20.79 32.60
CA GLY A 825 47.83 22.11 32.06
C GLY A 825 47.13 23.21 32.86
N ALA A 826 46.76 24.33 32.21
CA ALA A 826 46.37 25.52 32.94
C ALA A 826 45.04 25.38 33.70
N LEU A 827 45.02 25.90 34.93
CA LEU A 827 43.84 25.98 35.80
C LEU A 827 43.53 27.46 36.03
N SER A 828 42.43 27.99 35.48
CA SER A 828 42.08 29.40 35.67
C SER A 828 40.63 29.60 36.10
N SER A 829 40.42 30.28 37.23
CA SER A 829 39.08 30.54 37.73
C SER A 829 38.37 31.71 37.06
N GLY A 830 39.11 32.61 36.40
CA GLY A 830 38.56 33.81 35.77
C GLY A 830 37.81 34.67 36.80
N ASN A 831 36.48 34.68 36.75
CA ASN A 831 35.60 35.36 37.70
C ASN A 831 34.78 34.39 38.59
N ALA A 832 34.98 33.08 38.44
CA ALA A 832 34.32 32.04 39.23
C ALA A 832 35.14 31.69 40.48
N ASN A 833 34.52 31.04 41.45
CA ASN A 833 35.25 30.20 42.39
C ASN A 833 35.44 28.80 41.77
N ILE A 834 36.56 28.14 42.07
CA ILE A 834 36.78 26.72 41.75
C ILE A 834 37.12 26.00 43.06
N ASN A 835 36.29 25.04 43.47
CA ASN A 835 36.54 24.18 44.61
C ASN A 835 36.86 22.77 44.09
N LEU A 836 38.06 22.29 44.37
CA LEU A 836 38.58 21.00 43.93
C LEU A 836 38.76 20.13 45.17
N ASN A 837 38.11 18.98 45.26
CA ASN A 837 38.23 18.05 46.37
C ASN A 837 38.77 16.71 45.87
N ALA A 838 39.94 16.29 46.34
CA ALA A 838 40.56 15.01 45.96
C ALA A 838 40.02 13.81 46.75
N GLY A 839 39.10 14.06 47.70
CA GLY A 839 38.42 13.02 48.48
C GLY A 839 39.32 12.38 49.54
N THR A 840 38.73 11.45 50.29
CA THR A 840 39.36 10.96 51.53
C THR A 840 40.63 10.16 51.26
N GLY A 841 41.76 10.76 51.64
CA GLY A 841 43.11 10.22 51.39
C GLY A 841 43.66 10.46 49.97
N GLY A 842 42.95 11.16 49.09
CA GLY A 842 43.38 11.44 47.72
C GLY A 842 44.40 12.58 47.60
N ALA A 843 45.14 12.57 46.49
CA ALA A 843 46.12 13.59 46.14
C ALA A 843 45.62 14.49 44.99
N PHE A 844 45.81 15.80 45.09
CA PHE A 844 45.73 16.70 43.94
C PHE A 844 47.08 16.73 43.20
N ALA A 845 47.06 16.87 41.87
CA ALA A 845 48.25 17.11 41.06
C ALA A 845 47.97 18.10 39.91
N ASN A 846 48.83 19.12 39.76
CA ASN A 846 48.92 19.95 38.57
C ASN A 846 50.28 19.74 37.90
N THR A 847 50.31 18.98 36.81
CA THR A 847 51.55 18.48 36.18
C THR A 847 52.05 19.36 35.03
N GLY A 848 51.26 20.37 34.62
CA GLY A 848 51.57 21.30 33.53
C GLY A 848 50.83 22.64 33.69
N GLY A 849 51.27 23.69 32.99
CA GLY A 849 50.53 24.95 32.84
C GLY A 849 50.48 25.87 34.07
N THR A 850 49.82 27.02 33.96
CA THR A 850 49.74 28.03 35.05
C THR A 850 48.44 27.87 35.84
N ILE A 851 48.53 27.93 37.18
CA ILE A 851 47.35 28.12 38.04
C ILE A 851 47.08 29.63 38.18
N SER A 852 45.86 30.09 37.91
CA SER A 852 45.52 31.51 37.92
C SER A 852 44.14 31.81 38.52
N ALA A 853 44.11 32.37 39.72
CA ALA A 853 42.87 32.65 40.47
C ALA A 853 42.06 33.88 40.00
N GLY A 854 42.51 34.56 38.93
CA GLY A 854 41.76 35.66 38.30
C GLY A 854 41.30 36.73 39.29
N ALA A 855 39.98 36.88 39.42
CA ALA A 855 39.28 37.68 40.43
C ALA A 855 38.40 36.86 41.40
N GLY A 856 38.43 35.52 41.30
CA GLY A 856 37.68 34.60 42.16
C GLY A 856 38.56 33.89 43.21
N VAL A 857 38.16 32.70 43.65
CA VAL A 857 38.94 31.88 44.61
C VAL A 857 39.08 30.44 44.12
N ILE A 858 40.30 29.90 44.15
CA ILE A 858 40.56 28.46 43.92
C ILE A 858 40.78 27.78 45.28
N THR A 859 39.86 26.92 45.71
CA THR A 859 40.01 26.05 46.88
C THR A 859 40.45 24.66 46.44
N ILE A 860 41.47 24.08 47.07
CA ILE A 860 41.91 22.69 46.86
C ILE A 860 41.87 21.96 48.20
N THR A 861 40.96 21.00 48.33
CA THR A 861 40.80 20.11 49.47
C THR A 861 41.49 18.78 49.18
N ALA A 862 42.64 18.53 49.79
CA ALA A 862 43.42 17.28 49.62
C ALA A 862 44.48 17.14 50.73
N ASN A 863 44.91 15.91 51.01
CA ASN A 863 45.99 15.67 51.98
C ASN A 863 47.39 15.74 51.32
N THR A 864 47.46 15.53 50.00
CA THR A 864 48.67 15.71 49.19
C THR A 864 48.34 16.58 47.98
N ILE A 865 49.21 17.54 47.64
CA ILE A 865 49.01 18.53 46.59
C ILE A 865 50.32 18.67 45.81
N ASN A 866 50.38 18.15 44.59
CA ASN A 866 51.52 18.31 43.68
C ASN A 866 51.25 19.47 42.72
N ILE A 867 52.17 20.43 42.59
CA ILE A 867 52.10 21.57 41.68
C ILE A 867 53.48 21.72 41.02
N ALA A 868 53.55 21.36 39.75
CA ALA A 868 54.80 21.33 38.98
C ALA A 868 55.16 22.66 38.28
N ASN A 869 54.30 23.70 38.37
CA ASN A 869 54.41 24.93 37.58
C ASN A 869 53.91 26.19 38.34
N THR A 870 53.98 27.36 37.67
CA THR A 870 53.74 28.68 38.26
C THR A 870 52.30 28.93 38.72
N VAL A 871 52.16 29.61 39.86
CA VAL A 871 50.88 30.07 40.43
C VAL A 871 50.81 31.60 40.37
N THR A 872 49.68 32.15 39.91
CA THR A 872 49.47 33.59 39.62
C THR A 872 48.04 34.07 39.93
N GLY A 873 47.79 35.39 39.83
CA GLY A 873 46.45 35.99 39.86
C GLY A 873 46.22 36.97 41.02
N ASN A 874 45.11 37.72 40.94
CA ASN A 874 44.71 38.69 41.98
C ASN A 874 43.69 38.09 42.99
N GLY A 875 43.08 36.96 42.64
CA GLY A 875 42.15 36.19 43.48
C GLY A 875 42.84 35.32 44.54
N GLY A 876 42.05 34.66 45.38
CA GLY A 876 42.54 33.83 46.48
C GLY A 876 42.85 32.39 46.05
N ILE A 877 43.83 31.76 46.69
CA ILE A 877 44.06 30.31 46.60
C ILE A 877 44.10 29.73 48.01
N ASN A 878 43.18 28.81 48.29
CA ASN A 878 42.97 28.17 49.58
C ASN A 878 43.36 26.70 49.50
N LEU A 879 44.25 26.23 50.36
CA LEU A 879 44.62 24.82 50.45
C LEU A 879 44.10 24.25 51.78
N VAL A 880 43.27 23.21 51.69
CA VAL A 880 42.45 22.69 52.78
C VAL A 880 42.75 21.20 52.97
N PRO A 881 43.02 20.71 54.19
CA PRO A 881 43.12 19.27 54.44
C PRO A 881 41.75 18.59 54.33
N ASP A 882 41.69 17.34 53.85
CA ASP A 882 40.43 16.62 53.63
C ASP A 882 39.75 16.22 54.96
N ALA A 883 40.51 16.11 56.04
CA ALA A 883 39.97 15.99 57.40
C ALA A 883 40.60 17.00 58.39
N ALA A 884 39.85 17.38 59.42
CA ALA A 884 40.37 18.22 60.50
C ALA A 884 41.59 17.56 61.17
N ALA A 885 42.66 18.34 61.35
CA ALA A 885 43.97 17.92 61.88
C ALA A 885 44.78 16.91 61.02
N THR A 886 44.44 16.72 59.75
CA THR A 886 45.39 16.14 58.77
C THR A 886 46.31 17.21 58.17
N THR A 887 47.52 16.82 57.76
CA THR A 887 48.48 17.73 57.10
C THR A 887 48.22 17.79 55.60
N VAL A 888 48.51 18.95 54.99
CA VAL A 888 48.54 19.12 53.53
C VAL A 888 50.00 19.10 53.10
N ALA A 889 50.43 18.04 52.42
CA ALA A 889 51.77 17.96 51.85
C ALA A 889 51.79 18.61 50.46
N ILE A 890 52.58 19.68 50.27
CA ILE A 890 52.77 20.29 48.95
C ILE A 890 54.09 19.78 48.36
N ASN A 891 54.04 19.12 47.20
CA ASN A 891 55.16 18.47 46.49
C ASN A 891 56.00 17.43 47.27
N ASP A 892 55.86 17.33 48.60
CA ASP A 892 56.50 16.34 49.45
C ASP A 892 55.68 15.03 49.51
N ALA A 893 56.31 13.91 49.17
CA ALA A 893 55.70 12.58 49.28
C ALA A 893 55.67 12.03 50.73
N THR A 894 56.27 12.72 51.70
CA THR A 894 56.51 12.21 53.06
C THR A 894 55.72 12.89 54.19
N GLY A 895 54.82 13.83 53.87
CA GLY A 895 53.81 14.34 54.80
C GLY A 895 54.22 15.54 55.67
N THR A 896 55.35 16.19 55.36
CA THR A 896 55.79 17.43 56.02
C THR A 896 55.60 18.66 55.12
N PHE A 897 55.13 19.78 55.68
CA PHE A 897 55.09 21.03 54.93
C PHE A 897 56.50 21.63 54.82
N SER A 898 57.17 21.38 53.70
CA SER A 898 58.51 21.89 53.41
C SER A 898 58.59 22.37 51.97
N LEU A 899 58.65 23.69 51.76
CA LEU A 899 58.88 24.27 50.43
C LEU A 899 60.39 24.50 50.24
N SER A 900 60.98 23.93 49.21
CA SER A 900 62.33 24.34 48.80
C SER A 900 62.35 25.78 48.30
N SER A 901 63.52 26.41 48.28
CA SER A 901 63.69 27.77 47.74
C SER A 901 63.38 27.88 46.24
N ALA A 902 63.37 26.76 45.50
CA ALA A 902 62.88 26.70 44.13
C ALA A 902 61.34 26.68 44.08
N GLU A 903 60.68 25.93 44.97
CA GLU A 903 59.22 25.83 45.02
C GLU A 903 58.55 27.11 45.53
N LEU A 904 59.16 27.77 46.52
CA LEU A 904 58.73 29.07 46.99
C LEU A 904 58.80 30.15 45.88
N ALA A 905 59.71 30.00 44.91
CA ALA A 905 59.84 30.91 43.78
C ALA A 905 58.74 30.76 42.72
N PHE A 906 57.94 29.68 42.75
CA PHE A 906 56.79 29.50 41.84
C PHE A 906 55.49 30.16 42.35
N LEU A 907 55.48 30.67 43.59
CA LEU A 907 54.36 31.39 44.22
C LEU A 907 54.44 32.91 43.93
N ALA A 908 54.10 33.31 42.70
CA ALA A 908 54.07 34.71 42.28
C ALA A 908 52.66 35.33 42.41
N SER A 909 52.20 35.50 43.66
CA SER A 909 50.88 36.05 43.99
C SER A 909 50.92 37.54 44.37
N THR A 910 49.91 38.31 43.95
CA THR A 910 49.60 39.66 44.47
C THR A 910 48.53 39.64 45.57
N GLY A 911 47.86 38.49 45.78
CA GLY A 911 46.84 38.26 46.81
C GLY A 911 47.32 37.35 47.96
N VAL A 912 46.43 37.14 48.94
CA VAL A 912 46.71 36.29 50.12
C VAL A 912 46.68 34.82 49.74
N VAL A 913 47.77 34.10 50.04
CA VAL A 913 47.84 32.63 49.99
C VAL A 913 47.54 32.11 51.39
N SER A 914 46.47 31.34 51.56
CA SER A 914 46.08 30.75 52.86
C SER A 914 46.32 29.24 52.87
N ILE A 915 47.19 28.82 53.78
CA ILE A 915 47.56 27.42 54.01
C ILE A 915 46.97 26.99 55.35
N GLY A 916 45.98 26.09 55.31
CA GLY A 916 45.25 25.63 56.50
C GLY A 916 43.91 26.35 56.72
N SER A 917 43.07 25.77 57.59
CA SER A 917 41.71 26.29 57.84
C SER A 917 41.71 27.49 58.79
N ALA A 918 40.79 28.44 58.56
CA ALA A 918 40.57 29.58 59.47
C ALA A 918 39.94 29.19 60.84
N ALA A 919 39.65 27.90 61.08
CA ALA A 919 38.80 27.43 62.17
C ALA A 919 39.47 26.44 63.15
N SER A 920 40.75 26.11 62.99
CA SER A 920 41.45 25.15 63.88
C SER A 920 42.87 25.62 64.25
N SER A 921 43.17 25.61 65.55
CA SER A 921 44.42 26.10 66.15
C SER A 921 45.62 25.16 65.97
N SER A 922 45.84 24.64 64.77
CA SER A 922 46.98 23.79 64.43
C SER A 922 48.20 24.65 64.14
N ALA A 923 49.35 24.35 64.77
CA ALA A 923 50.53 25.19 64.69
C ALA A 923 51.15 25.23 63.27
N PHE A 924 51.28 26.43 62.72
CA PHE A 924 52.01 26.71 61.49
C PHE A 924 53.51 26.76 61.82
N ASN A 925 54.33 25.92 61.19
CA ASN A 925 55.76 25.84 61.46
C ASN A 925 56.53 26.07 60.14
N ILE A 926 57.27 27.18 60.06
CA ILE A 926 58.16 27.48 58.94
C ILE A 926 59.58 27.07 59.35
N GLY A 927 60.22 26.21 58.56
CA GLY A 927 61.63 25.84 58.70
C GLY A 927 62.55 26.80 57.97
#